data_AF-A0A1X7UPR1-F1
#
_entry.id   AF-A0A1X7UPR1-F1
#
_cell.length_a   1.000
_cell.length_b   1.000
_cell.length_c   1.000
_cell.angle_alpha   90.00
_cell.angle_beta   90.00
_cell.angle_gamma   90.00
#
_symmetry.space_group_name_H-M   'P 1'
#
loop_
_entity.id
_entity.type
_entity.pdbx_description
1 polymer ?
#
loop_
_entity_poly.entity_id
_entity_poly.type
_entity_poly.pdbx_seq_one_letter_code
_entity_poly.pdbx_strand_id
1 'polypeptide(L)'
;MYDRNIRKTALKLRVLLYDVPLSESTLVESIVLFTDGKANFGIKDREPLAKATKSMVNEIGRQVCVFTLGYGSDHDSDTLHAISDAGNGLFYFVENKDSIPDSFCDCLGGLLSIAAQNLVLTLTVNDELCRMVKPPLTSYGTESCPKQTYKITIPDIYCEEEKCIPIHTRLLAASSTAGCIESKAQILSCSLTYFDVLRCSPKTTTATGAVLVSKEISNPVIDKEYQEDIELHLTRYDVAEAISSATKLADEGQLESARAALHRCKARIKKSVVFGLPLARYFEETIDESLKGLASQSHYSGHGKPSMMNYSLSHYQQRSHGAGAGASSISSDRSGASPSRLSSNPYTNAKKSSMKFAYAKLFQEFCGKSILGIQKHTESSSPKVKMMPYYPPLVRADKIPRTISGYRVTDGNITAIDFGTTSVSLAYTTKGDKEIATLPLEPASKATRILNVIMLKREGTKVIVEAFGENAKKRFRDIKPSEHSNYIFFERIKMLMKREMVINRQSVVMSFSGEKYYLVEVIAFILKYLKNELIDHLSRSVKPLKTTDFDWVITVPAIWDARGKRMMREAAYLETSRKEFSENRQHKGLKLRKFLSVVKVVSSINITMASAGFFAIGFRSIQVIQVRLRKPDYKPPFSRASKISRTDAGYRVADGSIAAIDFGTTSVSVAFLTKGDKKVTTLILDQEEQSARVPNAVLLKKEDDGKIKVEAFGSLAQKKFTSMRSKEQHAHVYFERIKMLMRREKVVDRDTVVESFSGDKYYLVEVIAFILQHVKDLLIYHFSCTVKPLKTTDFDWVITVPAIWDARGKRMMREAAYMAGLLSGYGGITKFTPVSYRSLPLPDEVNPDRLSLALEPESAAFYSQETVGDQIKSDPDTAIIQHPTDYMVIDAGGGTIDITAHIEVDDSIVVENIPTGNAWGGTQVNEAFSKILEGIVNDPGFEKFLASGDQSQNMADIIKIFYTEFEGEKSLFGKEQTEEIRISLPSRFVRFYDKALEAGVKRKSGIDYEDDVLFISKEVVESELFGPALNGIIECTLEAIKANDNDLSTFYLVGGFGGCKYVHKKVKAAVEKIFHGQGRSCNVIVPPTPQLAVAQGAVMWRKNPEKIKARRSDATYGIGVSLPFKDDEHDEHYKFYNEEQEEYRCTDIFSVFLEKGELVQTDQVITISLTPLHQSDEQITIGIYSTPNLGVRYTKNTDGKSTVIKIGQLVIDIPNPDDVPRNERHVDITMDFSGTEIQAKAKYRITGEEVKTVCDFLSAQKI
;
A
#
# COMPACT_ATOMS: atom_id res chain seq x y z
N MET A 1 44.73 49.49 -21.17
CA MET A 1 44.75 49.33 -22.65
C MET A 1 43.40 48.80 -23.10
N TYR A 2 42.95 49.12 -24.32
CA TYR A 2 41.76 48.48 -24.90
C TYR A 2 42.13 47.07 -25.37
N ASP A 3 41.50 46.04 -24.81
CA ASP A 3 41.44 44.72 -25.44
C ASP A 3 40.04 44.52 -26.05
N ARG A 4 40.00 44.10 -27.32
CA ARG A 4 38.77 43.94 -28.12
C ARG A 4 38.12 42.56 -27.98
N ASN A 5 38.56 41.74 -27.02
CA ASN A 5 38.00 40.42 -26.77
C ASN A 5 36.53 40.48 -26.34
N ILE A 6 35.63 40.13 -27.26
CA ILE A 6 34.17 40.09 -27.05
C ILE A 6 33.82 38.89 -26.15
N ARG A 7 33.94 39.10 -24.84
CA ARG A 7 33.50 38.17 -23.79
C ARG A 7 31.98 37.99 -23.88
N LYS A 8 31.55 36.86 -24.45
CA LYS A 8 30.13 36.49 -24.62
C LYS A 8 29.66 35.78 -23.35
N THR A 9 28.65 36.33 -22.69
CA THR A 9 27.91 35.59 -21.67
C THR A 9 26.76 34.86 -22.34
N ALA A 10 26.62 33.56 -22.10
CA ALA A 10 25.51 32.74 -22.58
C ALA A 10 24.76 32.17 -21.38
N LEU A 11 23.46 32.45 -21.28
CA LEU A 11 22.61 31.95 -20.20
C LEU A 11 21.65 30.89 -20.76
N LYS A 12 21.55 29.73 -20.09
CA LYS A 12 20.62 28.65 -20.44
C LYS A 12 19.34 28.80 -19.62
N LEU A 13 18.25 29.23 -20.26
CA LEU A 13 16.91 29.08 -19.67
C LEU A 13 16.38 27.69 -20.05
N ARG A 14 15.99 26.89 -19.05
CA ARG A 14 15.41 25.54 -19.22
C ARG A 14 13.92 25.60 -18.84
N VAL A 15 13.03 25.42 -19.80
CA VAL A 15 11.58 25.25 -19.55
C VAL A 15 11.31 23.75 -19.38
N LEU A 16 10.61 23.39 -18.30
CA LEU A 16 10.34 22.03 -17.88
C LEU A 16 8.84 21.84 -17.66
N LEU A 17 8.26 20.81 -18.27
CA LEU A 17 6.88 20.39 -18.05
C LEU A 17 6.84 18.88 -17.84
N TYR A 18 6.92 18.49 -16.57
CA TYR A 18 6.80 17.11 -16.14
C TYR A 18 5.34 16.70 -15.96
N ASP A 19 5.13 15.40 -15.81
CA ASP A 19 3.87 14.70 -16.07
C ASP A 19 2.64 15.29 -15.36
N VAL A 20 1.64 15.67 -16.15
CA VAL A 20 0.29 16.05 -15.73
C VAL A 20 -0.69 15.38 -16.72
N PRO A 21 -1.94 15.05 -16.37
CA PRO A 21 -2.67 14.02 -17.12
C PRO A 21 -3.66 14.55 -18.17
N LEU A 22 -3.51 14.11 -19.43
CA LEU A 22 -4.38 14.49 -20.58
C LEU A 22 -5.87 14.26 -20.31
N SER A 23 -6.70 15.31 -20.39
CA SER A 23 -8.15 15.26 -20.14
C SER A 23 -8.95 14.85 -21.37
N GLU A 24 -10.10 14.18 -21.22
CA GLU A 24 -11.05 13.94 -22.34
C GLU A 24 -11.79 15.23 -22.74
N SER A 25 -11.74 16.28 -21.91
CA SER A 25 -12.34 17.59 -22.16
C SER A 25 -11.47 18.52 -23.02
N THR A 26 -10.28 18.09 -23.44
CA THR A 26 -9.37 18.89 -24.29
C THR A 26 -9.26 18.28 -25.69
N LEU A 27 -10.02 18.84 -26.62
CA LEU A 27 -9.83 18.63 -28.05
C LEU A 27 -8.52 19.29 -28.50
N VAL A 28 -7.44 18.50 -28.54
CA VAL A 28 -6.20 18.88 -29.22
C VAL A 28 -6.47 18.82 -30.73
N GLU A 29 -6.81 19.96 -31.31
CA GLU A 29 -7.11 20.07 -32.74
C GLU A 29 -5.83 20.27 -33.54
N SER A 30 -5.63 19.43 -34.57
CA SER A 30 -4.47 19.50 -35.46
C SER A 30 -4.82 18.91 -36.81
N ILE A 31 -4.24 19.50 -37.86
CA ILE A 31 -4.46 19.12 -39.25
C ILE A 31 -3.28 18.26 -39.68
N VAL A 32 -3.55 17.02 -40.13
CA VAL A 32 -2.53 16.14 -40.72
C VAL A 32 -2.79 16.05 -42.22
N LEU A 33 -1.88 16.61 -43.02
CA LEU A 33 -2.00 16.72 -44.47
C LEU A 33 -1.18 15.62 -45.15
N PHE A 34 -1.88 14.74 -45.87
CA PHE A 34 -1.31 13.65 -46.66
C PHE A 34 -1.32 14.04 -48.14
N THR A 35 -0.15 14.25 -48.75
CA THR A 35 -0.05 14.81 -50.10
C THR A 35 1.38 14.65 -50.66
N ASP A 36 1.53 14.79 -51.98
CA ASP A 36 2.83 14.95 -52.64
C ASP A 36 3.28 16.42 -52.74
N GLY A 37 2.47 17.38 -52.25
CA GLY A 37 2.75 18.81 -52.30
C GLY A 37 2.50 19.48 -53.66
N LYS A 38 2.14 18.72 -54.72
CA LYS A 38 2.05 19.24 -56.10
C LYS A 38 0.68 19.86 -56.37
N ALA A 39 0.45 21.05 -55.82
CA ALA A 39 -0.81 21.80 -55.94
C ALA A 39 -1.19 22.07 -57.42
N ASN A 40 -2.11 21.26 -57.95
CA ASN A 40 -2.44 21.23 -59.37
C ASN A 40 -3.60 22.17 -59.78
N PHE A 41 -4.39 22.66 -58.82
CA PHE A 41 -5.54 23.54 -59.00
C PHE A 41 -5.64 24.55 -57.86
N GLY A 42 -6.24 25.73 -58.10
CA GLY A 42 -6.26 26.82 -57.11
C GLY A 42 -4.91 27.52 -56.98
N ILE A 43 -4.51 27.85 -55.74
CA ILE A 43 -3.19 28.43 -55.43
C ILE A 43 -2.13 27.34 -55.59
N LYS A 44 -1.15 27.56 -56.48
CA LYS A 44 -0.11 26.55 -56.79
C LYS A 44 1.26 26.88 -56.19
N ASP A 45 1.53 28.17 -55.92
CA ASP A 45 2.84 28.64 -55.49
C ASP A 45 3.04 28.55 -53.97
N ARG A 46 4.23 28.09 -53.56
CA ARG A 46 4.63 27.85 -52.16
C ARG A 46 4.36 29.02 -51.20
N GLU A 47 4.76 30.23 -51.55
CA GLU A 47 4.63 31.39 -50.66
C GLU A 47 3.17 31.83 -50.47
N PRO A 48 2.36 32.00 -51.53
CA PRO A 48 0.91 32.15 -51.41
C PRO A 48 0.23 31.05 -50.59
N LEU A 49 0.62 29.77 -50.74
CA LEU A 49 0.09 28.67 -49.92
C LEU A 49 0.43 28.84 -48.44
N ALA A 50 1.71 29.01 -48.09
CA ALA A 50 2.15 29.20 -46.70
C ALA A 50 1.52 30.46 -46.06
N LYS A 51 1.35 31.54 -46.84
CA LYS A 51 0.66 32.76 -46.39
C LYS A 51 -0.83 32.51 -46.15
N ALA A 52 -1.50 31.73 -47.00
CA ALA A 52 -2.90 31.34 -46.80
C ALA A 52 -3.09 30.47 -45.55
N THR A 53 -2.24 29.45 -45.36
CA THR A 53 -2.20 28.64 -44.13
C THR A 53 -2.05 29.51 -42.89
N LYS A 54 -1.08 30.42 -42.88
CA LYS A 54 -0.84 31.33 -41.74
C LYS A 54 -2.00 32.31 -41.49
N SER A 55 -2.67 32.77 -42.54
CA SER A 55 -3.87 33.61 -42.42
C SER A 55 -5.02 32.83 -41.76
N MET A 56 -5.31 31.62 -42.24
CA MET A 56 -6.38 30.78 -41.70
C MET A 56 -6.12 30.38 -40.24
N VAL A 57 -4.88 29.99 -39.89
CA VAL A 57 -4.51 29.63 -38.50
C VAL A 57 -4.70 30.82 -37.54
N ASN A 58 -4.48 32.06 -38.00
CA ASN A 58 -4.75 33.26 -37.22
C ASN A 58 -6.25 33.59 -37.13
N GLU A 59 -7.00 33.41 -38.23
CA GLU A 59 -8.43 33.73 -38.33
C GLU A 59 -9.33 32.75 -37.53
N ILE A 60 -8.91 31.49 -37.40
CA ILE A 60 -9.60 30.44 -36.66
C ILE A 60 -9.78 30.76 -35.16
N GLY A 61 -9.03 31.72 -34.60
CA GLY A 61 -9.23 32.25 -33.23
C GLY A 61 -8.83 31.30 -32.09
N ARG A 62 -8.36 30.09 -32.42
CA ARG A 62 -7.83 29.05 -31.53
C ARG A 62 -6.58 28.46 -32.18
N GLN A 63 -5.59 28.06 -31.39
CA GLN A 63 -4.29 27.62 -31.91
C GLN A 63 -4.39 26.17 -32.43
N VAL A 64 -4.09 25.97 -33.72
CA VAL A 64 -4.16 24.67 -34.42
C VAL A 64 -2.84 24.41 -35.13
N CYS A 65 -2.26 23.22 -34.95
CA CYS A 65 -1.01 22.82 -35.59
C CYS A 65 -1.24 22.09 -36.92
N VAL A 66 -0.37 22.32 -37.92
CA VAL A 66 -0.46 21.70 -39.26
C VAL A 66 0.78 20.82 -39.54
N PHE A 67 0.56 19.52 -39.69
CA PHE A 67 1.58 18.51 -39.97
C PHE A 67 1.48 18.06 -41.42
N THR A 68 2.62 17.79 -42.06
CA THR A 68 2.67 17.40 -43.48
C THR A 68 3.45 16.10 -43.66
N LEU A 69 2.86 15.11 -44.34
CA LEU A 69 3.51 13.83 -44.65
C LEU A 69 3.77 13.76 -46.16
N GLY A 70 5.05 13.84 -46.54
CA GLY A 70 5.52 13.71 -47.94
C GLY A 70 5.98 12.29 -48.23
N TYR A 71 5.43 11.67 -49.28
CA TYR A 71 5.63 10.26 -49.63
C TYR A 71 6.56 10.09 -50.83
N GLY A 72 7.51 9.16 -50.75
CA GLY A 72 8.42 8.83 -51.86
C GLY A 72 9.40 9.95 -52.21
N SER A 73 10.30 9.71 -53.16
CA SER A 73 11.36 10.66 -53.53
C SER A 73 10.93 11.76 -54.51
N ASP A 74 9.64 11.81 -54.91
CA ASP A 74 9.12 12.76 -55.92
C ASP A 74 8.17 13.83 -55.35
N HIS A 75 7.93 13.88 -54.03
CA HIS A 75 7.13 14.91 -53.38
C HIS A 75 7.84 16.28 -53.32
N ASP A 76 7.08 17.38 -53.29
CA ASP A 76 7.60 18.72 -53.06
C ASP A 76 7.86 18.98 -51.56
N SER A 77 9.07 18.64 -51.10
CA SER A 77 9.50 18.86 -49.72
C SER A 77 9.48 20.34 -49.31
N ASP A 78 9.76 21.26 -50.24
CA ASP A 78 9.85 22.69 -49.95
C ASP A 78 8.48 23.28 -49.65
N THR A 79 7.46 22.90 -50.43
CA THR A 79 6.07 23.32 -50.20
C THR A 79 5.49 22.68 -48.94
N LEU A 80 5.78 21.41 -48.66
CA LEU A 80 5.29 20.74 -47.46
C LEU A 80 5.95 21.22 -46.17
N HIS A 81 7.24 21.54 -46.20
CA HIS A 81 7.91 22.18 -45.06
C HIS A 81 7.40 23.61 -44.83
N ALA A 82 7.14 24.37 -45.90
CA ALA A 82 6.61 25.73 -45.78
C ALA A 82 5.19 25.78 -45.20
N ILE A 83 4.34 24.80 -45.55
CA ILE A 83 2.99 24.67 -44.97
C ILE A 83 3.04 24.28 -43.48
N SER A 84 3.88 23.32 -43.09
CA SER A 84 3.96 22.91 -41.68
C SER A 84 4.56 23.99 -40.78
N ASP A 85 5.60 24.70 -41.25
CA ASP A 85 6.22 25.81 -40.52
C ASP A 85 5.23 26.99 -40.35
N ALA A 86 4.51 27.36 -41.43
CA ALA A 86 3.46 28.37 -41.38
C ALA A 86 2.30 28.02 -40.44
N GLY A 87 2.06 26.73 -40.21
CA GLY A 87 1.05 26.19 -39.30
C GLY A 87 1.58 25.65 -37.97
N ASN A 88 2.81 25.99 -37.55
CA ASN A 88 3.44 25.56 -36.28
C ASN A 88 3.50 24.04 -36.03
N GLY A 89 3.37 23.20 -37.05
CA GLY A 89 3.51 21.74 -36.95
C GLY A 89 4.83 21.25 -37.56
N LEU A 90 4.88 19.96 -37.93
CA LEU A 90 6.11 19.29 -38.37
C LEU A 90 5.94 18.61 -39.74
N PHE A 91 7.01 18.63 -40.52
CA PHE A 91 7.12 17.86 -41.76
C PHE A 91 7.71 16.47 -41.49
N TYR A 92 7.14 15.46 -42.14
CA TYR A 92 7.55 14.06 -42.10
C TYR A 92 7.84 13.54 -43.52
N PHE A 93 9.09 13.14 -43.76
CA PHE A 93 9.45 12.36 -44.94
C PHE A 93 9.11 10.88 -44.72
N VAL A 94 8.41 10.27 -45.68
CA VAL A 94 7.96 8.87 -45.64
C VAL A 94 8.50 8.17 -46.90
N GLU A 95 9.70 7.61 -46.77
CA GLU A 95 10.49 7.09 -47.89
C GLU A 95 9.85 5.88 -48.58
N ASN A 96 9.18 5.01 -47.82
CA ASN A 96 8.63 3.74 -48.30
C ASN A 96 7.34 3.36 -47.56
N LYS A 97 6.64 2.33 -48.05
CA LYS A 97 5.35 1.88 -47.51
C LYS A 97 5.44 1.35 -46.07
N ASP A 98 6.58 0.80 -45.70
CA ASP A 98 6.80 0.19 -44.38
C ASP A 98 7.06 1.24 -43.30
N SER A 99 7.56 2.43 -43.68
CA SER A 99 7.73 3.59 -42.80
C SER A 99 6.46 4.42 -42.56
N ILE A 100 5.34 4.12 -43.25
CA ILE A 100 4.07 4.86 -43.08
C ILE A 100 3.53 4.73 -41.65
N PRO A 101 3.40 3.53 -41.04
CA PRO A 101 2.92 3.40 -39.67
C PRO A 101 3.87 4.07 -38.68
N ASP A 102 5.18 3.99 -38.92
CA ASP A 102 6.21 4.57 -38.07
C ASP A 102 6.14 6.11 -37.99
N SER A 103 6.04 6.80 -39.13
CA SER A 103 5.92 8.27 -39.16
C SER A 103 4.54 8.74 -38.70
N PHE A 104 3.46 8.03 -39.03
CA PHE A 104 2.12 8.41 -38.61
C PHE A 104 1.91 8.21 -37.10
N CYS A 105 2.37 7.09 -36.53
CA CYS A 105 2.29 6.86 -35.08
C CYS A 105 3.26 7.74 -34.28
N ASP A 106 4.37 8.19 -34.88
CA ASP A 106 5.24 9.23 -34.27
C ASP A 106 4.55 10.60 -34.22
N CYS A 107 3.84 10.98 -35.28
CA CYS A 107 3.02 12.20 -35.33
C CYS A 107 1.88 12.16 -34.29
N LEU A 108 1.07 11.09 -34.28
CA LEU A 108 -0.01 10.92 -33.30
C LEU A 108 0.50 10.81 -31.86
N GLY A 109 1.62 10.11 -31.63
CA GLY A 109 2.25 10.02 -30.30
C GLY A 109 2.72 11.37 -29.76
N GLY A 110 3.12 12.30 -30.64
CA GLY A 110 3.39 13.69 -30.28
C GLY A 110 2.12 14.46 -29.89
N LEU A 111 1.10 14.42 -30.73
CA LEU A 111 -0.19 15.09 -30.46
C LEU A 111 -0.83 14.63 -29.15
N LEU A 112 -0.85 13.31 -28.93
CA LEU A 112 -1.40 12.68 -27.73
C LEU A 112 -0.47 12.76 -26.50
N SER A 113 0.55 13.62 -26.54
CA SER A 113 1.39 13.96 -25.39
C SER A 113 1.54 15.46 -25.13
N ILE A 114 0.79 16.34 -25.81
CA ILE A 114 0.83 17.81 -25.57
C ILE A 114 0.45 18.15 -24.11
N ALA A 115 1.29 18.95 -23.46
CA ALA A 115 1.18 19.31 -22.04
C ALA A 115 0.88 20.80 -21.78
N ALA A 116 1.35 21.68 -22.66
CA ALA A 116 1.05 23.10 -22.62
C ALA A 116 0.87 23.68 -24.02
N GLN A 117 0.02 24.69 -24.11
CA GLN A 117 -0.33 25.42 -25.33
C GLN A 117 -0.18 26.92 -25.08
N ASN A 118 -0.21 27.74 -26.14
CA ASN A 118 -0.13 29.21 -26.05
C ASN A 118 1.07 29.72 -25.23
N LEU A 119 2.24 29.06 -25.32
CA LEU A 119 3.41 29.40 -24.50
C LEU A 119 4.07 30.70 -24.97
N VAL A 120 3.98 31.76 -24.16
CA VAL A 120 4.66 33.04 -24.38
C VAL A 120 5.67 33.26 -23.26
N LEU A 121 6.94 33.07 -23.58
CA LEU A 121 8.07 33.39 -22.72
C LEU A 121 8.45 34.86 -22.92
N THR A 122 8.20 35.70 -21.93
CA THR A 122 8.67 37.09 -21.89
C THR A 122 9.97 37.17 -21.10
N LEU A 123 11.03 37.68 -21.73
CA LEU A 123 12.33 37.96 -21.11
C LEU A 123 12.52 39.48 -21.05
N THR A 124 12.81 40.05 -19.88
CA THR A 124 13.12 41.48 -19.70
C THR A 124 14.50 41.63 -19.10
N VAL A 125 15.42 42.28 -19.83
CA VAL A 125 16.78 42.58 -19.36
C VAL A 125 16.77 43.90 -18.59
N ASN A 126 17.58 44.02 -17.54
CA ASN A 126 17.76 45.29 -16.84
C ASN A 126 18.69 46.22 -17.64
N ASP A 127 18.10 47.20 -18.34
CA ASP A 127 18.77 48.18 -19.21
C ASP A 127 19.94 48.94 -18.56
N GLU A 128 19.94 49.11 -17.23
CA GLU A 128 20.97 49.85 -16.50
C GLU A 128 22.23 49.01 -16.21
N LEU A 129 22.05 47.70 -16.05
CA LEU A 129 23.10 46.76 -15.63
C LEU A 129 23.57 45.84 -16.75
N CYS A 130 22.74 45.62 -17.77
CA CYS A 130 22.97 44.61 -18.79
C CYS A 130 22.41 45.03 -20.15
N ARG A 131 23.15 44.69 -21.22
CA ARG A 131 22.65 44.73 -22.60
C ARG A 131 22.73 43.35 -23.23
N MET A 132 21.65 42.93 -23.86
CA MET A 132 21.60 41.75 -24.70
C MET A 132 22.39 42.02 -25.99
N VAL A 133 23.29 41.10 -26.36
CA VAL A 133 24.27 41.28 -27.45
C VAL A 133 23.76 40.72 -28.78
N LYS A 134 22.88 39.72 -28.72
CA LYS A 134 22.11 39.17 -29.83
C LYS A 134 20.72 38.80 -29.31
N PRO A 135 19.67 38.75 -30.17
CA PRO A 135 18.42 38.06 -29.86
C PRO A 135 18.65 36.64 -29.28
N PRO A 136 17.66 36.10 -28.55
CA PRO A 136 17.66 34.70 -28.11
C PRO A 136 17.96 33.73 -29.26
N LEU A 137 18.82 32.74 -29.03
CA LEU A 137 19.18 31.75 -30.05
C LEU A 137 18.10 30.68 -30.15
N THR A 138 17.10 30.94 -30.96
CA THR A 138 16.01 30.02 -31.26
C THR A 138 15.42 30.25 -32.64
N SER A 139 14.78 29.23 -33.22
CA SER A 139 13.92 29.34 -34.39
C SER A 139 12.50 29.83 -34.06
N TYR A 140 12.13 29.89 -32.77
CA TYR A 140 10.80 30.29 -32.32
C TYR A 140 10.50 31.77 -32.64
N GLY A 141 9.24 32.06 -32.94
CA GLY A 141 8.76 33.43 -33.22
C GLY A 141 9.10 34.38 -32.08
N THR A 142 9.97 35.35 -32.34
CA THR A 142 10.54 36.22 -31.32
C THR A 142 10.29 37.70 -31.64
N GLU A 143 9.48 38.36 -30.81
CA GLU A 143 9.15 39.78 -30.93
C GLU A 143 10.02 40.63 -30.00
N SER A 144 10.63 41.69 -30.53
CA SER A 144 11.39 42.68 -29.74
C SER A 144 10.46 43.80 -29.29
N CYS A 145 10.16 43.86 -28.00
CA CYS A 145 9.43 44.94 -27.34
C CYS A 145 10.38 46.07 -26.85
N PRO A 146 9.85 47.24 -26.48
CA PRO A 146 10.63 48.30 -25.81
C PRO A 146 11.30 47.83 -24.51
N LYS A 147 12.34 48.55 -24.05
CA LYS A 147 13.11 48.27 -22.81
C LYS A 147 13.67 46.84 -22.73
N GLN A 148 14.50 46.50 -23.73
CA GLN A 148 15.13 45.17 -23.93
C GLN A 148 14.27 43.97 -23.49
N THR A 149 12.99 44.00 -23.88
CA THR A 149 12.03 42.94 -23.57
C THR A 149 11.75 42.12 -24.82
N TYR A 150 11.78 40.80 -24.71
CA TYR A 150 11.63 39.87 -25.81
C TYR A 150 10.53 38.88 -25.49
N LYS A 151 9.52 38.78 -26.35
CA LYS A 151 8.51 37.73 -26.28
C LYS A 151 8.89 36.62 -27.25
N ILE A 152 8.95 35.39 -26.76
CA ILE A 152 9.22 34.20 -27.55
C ILE A 152 7.97 33.32 -27.48
N THR A 153 7.31 33.13 -28.62
CA THR A 153 6.17 32.21 -28.75
C THR A 153 6.72 30.81 -29.00
N ILE A 154 6.67 29.96 -27.97
CA ILE A 154 7.18 28.59 -28.02
C ILE A 154 6.03 27.67 -28.50
N PRO A 155 6.26 26.77 -29.47
CA PRO A 155 5.25 25.79 -29.88
C PRO A 155 4.83 24.85 -28.74
N ASP A 156 3.66 24.21 -28.88
CA ASP A 156 3.12 23.21 -27.96
C ASP A 156 4.19 22.25 -27.46
N ILE A 157 4.39 22.20 -26.14
CA ILE A 157 5.40 21.35 -25.50
C ILE A 157 4.75 20.01 -25.12
N TYR A 158 5.42 18.89 -25.44
CA TYR A 158 4.95 17.56 -25.05
C TYR A 158 5.40 17.20 -23.62
N CYS A 159 4.67 16.32 -22.93
CA CYS A 159 5.04 15.80 -21.60
C CYS A 159 6.48 15.29 -21.62
N GLU A 160 7.31 15.61 -20.62
CA GLU A 160 8.73 15.23 -20.55
C GLU A 160 9.67 15.93 -21.56
N GLU A 161 9.18 16.86 -22.41
CA GLU A 161 10.10 17.69 -23.22
C GLU A 161 10.71 18.85 -22.42
N GLU A 162 12.01 19.04 -22.61
CA GLU A 162 12.75 20.20 -22.09
C GLU A 162 13.12 21.15 -23.22
N LYS A 163 12.75 22.44 -23.10
CA LYS A 163 13.14 23.46 -24.10
C LYS A 163 14.21 24.37 -23.51
N CYS A 164 15.40 24.35 -24.13
CA CYS A 164 16.54 25.16 -23.72
C CYS A 164 16.79 26.30 -24.72
N ILE A 165 16.80 27.54 -24.23
CA ILE A 165 17.01 28.74 -25.05
C ILE A 165 18.28 29.46 -24.55
N PRO A 166 19.38 29.47 -25.33
CA PRO A 166 20.56 30.27 -25.03
C PRO A 166 20.31 31.77 -25.32
N ILE A 167 20.62 32.65 -24.37
CA ILE A 167 20.58 34.11 -24.58
C ILE A 167 21.97 34.73 -24.40
N HIS A 168 22.32 35.69 -25.28
CA HIS A 168 23.63 36.33 -25.30
C HIS A 168 23.60 37.69 -24.61
N THR A 169 24.32 37.85 -23.50
CA THR A 169 24.31 39.06 -22.66
C THR A 169 25.71 39.66 -22.48
N ARG A 170 25.74 40.94 -22.06
CA ARG A 170 26.93 41.71 -21.68
C ARG A 170 26.56 42.64 -20.53
N LEU A 171 27.23 42.52 -19.40
CA LEU A 171 27.09 43.49 -18.31
C LEU A 171 27.64 44.85 -18.73
N LEU A 172 26.98 45.91 -18.29
CA LEU A 172 27.42 47.29 -18.48
C LEU A 172 28.36 47.68 -17.32
N ALA A 173 29.33 48.56 -17.61
CA ALA A 173 30.22 49.08 -16.57
C ALA A 173 29.46 50.08 -15.70
N ALA A 174 29.24 49.76 -14.43
CA ALA A 174 28.53 50.62 -13.50
C ALA A 174 29.23 51.98 -13.36
N SER A 175 28.46 53.06 -13.53
CA SER A 175 28.92 54.43 -13.28
C SER A 175 29.28 54.61 -11.80
N SER A 176 30.43 55.20 -11.54
CA SER A 176 31.05 55.20 -10.21
C SER A 176 30.43 56.24 -9.27
N THR A 177 29.42 55.84 -8.50
CA THR A 177 28.90 56.61 -7.36
C THR A 177 28.78 55.73 -6.10
N ALA A 178 29.43 56.21 -5.03
CA ALA A 178 29.45 55.80 -3.61
C ALA A 178 28.51 54.66 -3.11
N GLY A 179 28.99 53.86 -2.13
CA GLY A 179 28.05 53.41 -1.08
C GLY A 179 28.18 52.05 -0.39
N CYS A 180 29.18 51.20 -0.68
CA CYS A 180 29.38 49.90 0.01
C CYS A 180 28.31 48.80 -0.25
N ILE A 181 28.51 47.63 0.39
CA ILE A 181 27.67 46.42 0.45
C ILE A 181 27.59 45.56 -0.83
N GLU A 182 27.85 44.25 -0.66
CA GLU A 182 27.56 43.21 -1.65
C GLU A 182 26.05 43.10 -1.89
N SER A 183 25.55 43.70 -2.97
CA SER A 183 24.13 43.65 -3.35
C SER A 183 23.89 42.62 -4.46
N LYS A 184 22.82 41.83 -4.31
CA LYS A 184 22.29 40.97 -5.39
C LYS A 184 21.54 41.84 -6.38
N ALA A 185 22.18 42.22 -7.48
CA ALA A 185 21.59 43.08 -8.49
C ALA A 185 20.82 42.25 -9.53
N GLN A 186 19.53 42.53 -9.73
CA GLN A 186 18.69 41.80 -10.69
C GLN A 186 19.01 42.26 -12.12
N ILE A 187 19.50 41.33 -12.96
CA ILE A 187 19.91 41.62 -14.35
C ILE A 187 18.92 41.11 -15.39
N LEU A 188 18.08 40.14 -15.03
CA LEU A 188 17.11 39.49 -15.92
C LEU A 188 15.82 39.18 -15.15
N SER A 189 14.68 39.38 -15.79
CA SER A 189 13.38 38.85 -15.38
C SER A 189 12.85 37.94 -16.49
N CYS A 190 12.21 36.83 -16.13
CA CYS A 190 11.48 35.99 -17.07
C CYS A 190 10.07 35.69 -16.56
N SER A 191 9.11 35.64 -17.49
CA SER A 191 7.72 35.31 -17.23
C SER A 191 7.24 34.37 -18.32
N LEU A 192 6.85 33.16 -17.94
CA LEU A 192 6.22 32.21 -18.86
C LEU A 192 4.71 32.25 -18.64
N THR A 193 3.97 32.73 -19.64
CA THR A 193 2.52 32.56 -19.72
C THR A 193 2.23 31.35 -20.61
N TYR A 194 1.30 30.50 -20.22
CA TYR A 194 0.85 29.35 -21.02
C TYR A 194 -0.59 28.97 -20.67
N PHE A 195 -1.25 28.26 -21.57
CA PHE A 195 -2.45 27.50 -21.25
C PHE A 195 -2.03 26.11 -20.77
N ASP A 196 -2.32 25.80 -19.51
CA ASP A 196 -2.15 24.48 -18.93
C ASP A 196 -3.30 23.60 -19.45
N VAL A 197 -3.05 22.91 -20.57
CA VAL A 197 -4.01 22.01 -21.25
C VAL A 197 -4.59 21.01 -20.26
N LEU A 198 -3.74 20.54 -19.36
CA LEU A 198 -3.97 19.41 -18.46
C LEU A 198 -4.68 19.86 -17.17
N ARG A 199 -4.72 21.17 -16.88
CA ARG A 199 -5.56 21.82 -15.86
C ARG A 199 -6.59 22.79 -16.43
N CYS A 200 -6.84 22.74 -17.74
CA CYS A 200 -7.78 23.60 -18.49
C CYS A 200 -7.78 25.08 -18.06
N SER A 201 -6.61 25.67 -17.79
CA SER A 201 -6.53 27.04 -17.25
C SER A 201 -5.27 27.80 -17.67
N PRO A 202 -5.37 29.12 -17.90
CA PRO A 202 -4.18 29.95 -18.11
C PRO A 202 -3.33 30.00 -16.84
N LYS A 203 -2.01 29.97 -17.02
CA LYS A 203 -0.99 30.11 -15.97
C LYS A 203 0.03 31.15 -16.39
N THR A 204 0.51 31.91 -15.41
CA THR A 204 1.66 32.81 -15.57
C THR A 204 2.60 32.57 -14.41
N THR A 205 3.84 32.19 -14.70
CA THR A 205 4.89 31.94 -13.71
C THR A 205 6.07 32.86 -13.97
N THR A 206 6.47 33.63 -12.96
CA THR A 206 7.60 34.56 -13.01
C THR A 206 8.81 34.04 -12.24
N ALA A 207 10.00 34.31 -12.76
CA ALA A 207 11.28 34.06 -12.08
C ALA A 207 12.28 35.18 -12.39
N THR A 208 13.23 35.42 -11.49
CA THR A 208 14.16 36.55 -11.58
C THR A 208 15.61 36.10 -11.40
N GLY A 209 16.48 36.56 -12.31
CA GLY A 209 17.91 36.29 -12.31
C GLY A 209 18.69 37.48 -11.77
N ALA A 210 19.42 37.27 -10.68
CA ALA A 210 20.29 38.27 -10.05
C ALA A 210 21.75 37.79 -10.01
N VAL A 211 22.68 38.76 -10.00
CA VAL A 211 24.13 38.53 -9.94
C VAL A 211 24.71 39.33 -8.78
N LEU A 212 25.71 38.75 -8.11
CA LEU A 212 26.54 39.45 -7.13
C LEU A 212 27.68 40.17 -7.85
N VAL A 213 27.85 41.47 -7.55
CA VAL A 213 28.90 42.30 -8.15
C VAL A 213 29.96 42.58 -7.09
N SER A 214 30.93 41.67 -6.95
CA SER A 214 32.15 41.90 -6.17
C SER A 214 33.24 42.55 -7.05
N LYS A 215 34.18 43.26 -6.42
CA LYS A 215 35.13 44.13 -7.14
C LYS A 215 36.45 43.46 -7.52
N GLU A 216 36.84 42.39 -6.81
CA GLU A 216 38.11 41.68 -6.99
C GLU A 216 37.91 40.17 -6.74
N ILE A 217 38.39 39.33 -7.66
CA ILE A 217 38.55 37.87 -7.47
C ILE A 217 39.88 37.48 -8.10
N SER A 218 40.86 37.10 -7.26
CA SER A 218 42.26 36.90 -7.65
C SER A 218 42.63 35.48 -8.09
N ASN A 219 41.74 34.49 -7.92
CA ASN A 219 41.85 33.15 -8.52
C ASN A 219 40.45 32.52 -8.65
N PRO A 220 39.97 32.14 -9.85
CA PRO A 220 38.69 31.47 -10.03
C PRO A 220 38.76 29.94 -9.87
N VAL A 221 37.75 29.38 -9.21
CA VAL A 221 37.35 27.97 -9.42
C VAL A 221 36.24 27.96 -10.46
N ILE A 222 36.43 27.24 -11.56
CA ILE A 222 35.43 27.07 -12.62
C ILE A 222 34.65 25.80 -12.33
N ASP A 223 33.32 25.91 -12.24
CA ASP A 223 32.46 24.74 -12.23
C ASP A 223 32.34 24.18 -13.66
N LYS A 224 32.96 23.01 -13.85
CA LYS A 224 33.13 22.38 -15.15
C LYS A 224 31.79 21.88 -15.73
N GLU A 225 30.88 21.42 -14.88
CA GLU A 225 29.60 20.81 -15.30
C GLU A 225 28.68 21.86 -15.96
N TYR A 226 28.56 23.04 -15.36
CA TYR A 226 27.79 24.15 -15.94
C TYR A 226 28.40 24.72 -17.22
N GLN A 227 29.72 24.68 -17.38
CA GLN A 227 30.36 25.11 -18.63
C GLN A 227 30.05 24.13 -19.77
N GLU A 228 30.16 22.83 -19.51
CA GLU A 228 29.86 21.77 -20.48
C GLU A 228 28.38 21.81 -20.90
N ASP A 229 27.44 21.99 -19.97
CA ASP A 229 26.00 22.09 -20.27
C ASP A 229 25.66 23.30 -21.18
N ILE A 230 26.26 24.47 -20.92
CA ILE A 230 26.02 25.68 -21.72
C ILE A 230 26.65 25.54 -23.12
N GLU A 231 27.89 25.04 -23.22
CA GLU A 231 28.58 24.87 -24.50
C GLU A 231 27.90 23.80 -25.38
N LEU A 232 27.30 22.77 -24.77
CA LEU A 232 26.55 21.71 -25.45
C LEU A 232 25.29 22.24 -26.16
N HIS A 233 24.50 23.10 -25.50
CA HIS A 233 23.30 23.69 -26.12
C HIS A 233 23.61 24.81 -27.14
N LEU A 234 24.76 25.47 -27.04
CA LEU A 234 25.26 26.34 -28.12
C LEU A 234 25.69 25.52 -29.33
N THR A 235 26.42 24.42 -29.11
CA THR A 235 26.86 23.51 -30.17
C THR A 235 25.67 22.92 -30.93
N ARG A 236 24.59 22.53 -30.25
CA ARG A 236 23.32 22.11 -30.88
C ARG A 236 22.79 23.14 -31.89
N TYR A 237 22.77 24.42 -31.50
CA TYR A 237 22.25 25.48 -32.37
C TYR A 237 23.14 25.65 -33.61
N ASP A 238 24.45 25.68 -33.41
CA ASP A 238 25.43 25.79 -34.49
C ASP A 238 25.37 24.59 -35.48
N VAL A 239 25.03 23.40 -34.99
CA VAL A 239 24.80 22.20 -35.83
C VAL A 239 23.56 22.37 -36.70
N ALA A 240 22.44 22.84 -36.14
CA ALA A 240 21.22 23.11 -36.89
C ALA A 240 21.43 24.22 -37.94
N GLU A 241 22.13 25.30 -37.57
CA GLU A 241 22.49 26.39 -38.49
C GLU A 241 23.44 25.91 -39.60
N ALA A 242 24.40 25.01 -39.30
CA ALA A 242 25.29 24.43 -40.29
C ALA A 242 24.57 23.50 -41.29
N ILE A 243 23.65 22.65 -40.84
CA ILE A 243 22.85 21.78 -41.70
C ILE A 243 21.92 22.62 -42.58
N SER A 244 21.16 23.57 -42.00
CA SER A 244 20.32 24.50 -42.75
C SER A 244 21.09 25.31 -43.81
N SER A 245 22.31 25.76 -43.48
CA SER A 245 23.16 26.48 -44.45
C SER A 245 23.71 25.56 -45.53
N ALA A 246 24.03 24.30 -45.20
CA ALA A 246 24.47 23.32 -46.17
C ALA A 246 23.35 22.94 -47.14
N THR A 247 22.10 22.81 -46.68
CA THR A 247 20.92 22.61 -47.53
C THR A 247 20.78 23.75 -48.56
N LYS A 248 20.85 25.01 -48.12
CA LYS A 248 20.78 26.17 -49.04
C LYS A 248 21.88 26.17 -50.10
N LEU A 249 23.13 25.89 -49.70
CA LEU A 249 24.24 25.77 -50.64
C LEU A 249 24.08 24.61 -51.62
N ALA A 250 23.47 23.50 -51.19
CA ALA A 250 23.20 22.34 -52.05
C ALA A 250 21.98 22.57 -52.99
N ASP A 251 20.99 23.35 -52.58
CA ASP A 251 19.90 23.86 -53.44
C ASP A 251 20.45 24.78 -54.55
N GLU A 252 21.47 25.59 -54.25
CA GLU A 252 22.25 26.36 -55.24
C GLU A 252 23.23 25.49 -56.07
N GLY A 253 23.24 24.17 -55.89
CA GLY A 253 24.14 23.22 -56.57
C GLY A 253 25.59 23.22 -56.06
N GLN A 254 25.91 24.00 -55.04
CA GLN A 254 27.26 24.16 -54.47
C GLN A 254 27.60 23.05 -53.45
N LEU A 255 27.55 21.78 -53.86
CA LEU A 255 27.74 20.64 -52.97
C LEU A 255 29.07 20.68 -52.18
N GLU A 256 30.18 21.13 -52.79
CA GLU A 256 31.45 21.25 -52.08
C GLU A 256 31.43 22.36 -51.03
N SER A 257 30.76 23.49 -51.29
CA SER A 257 30.52 24.55 -50.29
C SER A 257 29.69 24.02 -49.11
N ALA A 258 28.67 23.21 -49.39
CA ALA A 258 27.81 22.57 -48.39
C ALA A 258 28.58 21.56 -47.52
N ARG A 259 29.32 20.61 -48.14
CA ARG A 259 30.18 19.66 -47.41
C ARG A 259 31.24 20.38 -46.59
N ALA A 260 31.87 21.42 -47.13
CA ALA A 260 32.85 22.22 -46.42
C ALA A 260 32.24 22.95 -45.21
N ALA A 261 30.97 23.37 -45.24
CA ALA A 261 30.28 23.92 -44.08
C ALA A 261 30.09 22.88 -42.96
N LEU A 262 29.63 21.68 -43.32
CA LEU A 262 29.45 20.56 -42.39
C LEU A 262 30.79 20.09 -41.78
N HIS A 263 31.83 19.92 -42.60
CA HIS A 263 33.17 19.58 -42.12
C HIS A 263 33.76 20.66 -41.19
N ARG A 264 33.54 21.96 -41.48
CA ARG A 264 33.91 23.05 -40.56
C ARG A 264 33.16 22.95 -39.23
N CYS A 265 31.88 22.58 -39.23
CA CYS A 265 31.11 22.37 -38.00
C CYS A 265 31.68 21.20 -37.18
N LYS A 266 31.87 20.02 -37.81
CA LYS A 266 32.44 18.84 -37.14
C LYS A 266 33.83 19.11 -36.57
N ALA A 267 34.69 19.83 -37.31
CA ALA A 267 36.01 20.23 -36.85
C ALA A 267 36.01 21.24 -35.69
N ARG A 268 34.89 21.91 -35.40
CA ARG A 268 34.68 22.71 -34.18
C ARG A 268 34.25 21.83 -33.00
N ILE A 269 33.33 20.88 -33.21
CA ILE A 269 32.88 19.95 -32.16
C ILE A 269 34.09 19.19 -31.60
N LYS A 270 34.96 18.65 -32.46
CA LYS A 270 36.21 17.96 -32.08
C LYS A 270 37.27 18.82 -31.37
N LYS A 271 37.01 20.12 -31.16
CA LYS A 271 37.88 21.06 -30.45
C LYS A 271 37.17 21.78 -29.29
N SER A 272 35.92 21.43 -29.03
CA SER A 272 35.09 21.95 -27.92
C SER A 272 35.27 21.08 -26.67
N VAL A 273 35.00 21.63 -25.49
CA VAL A 273 35.07 20.85 -24.23
C VAL A 273 34.03 19.72 -24.18
N VAL A 274 32.95 19.81 -24.96
CA VAL A 274 31.88 18.79 -24.99
C VAL A 274 32.19 17.58 -25.87
N PHE A 275 33.35 17.56 -26.52
CA PHE A 275 33.75 16.44 -27.38
C PHE A 275 33.76 15.11 -26.61
N GLY A 276 33.08 14.10 -27.17
CA GLY A 276 32.95 12.78 -26.56
C GLY A 276 31.79 12.62 -25.56
N LEU A 277 31.09 13.69 -25.16
CA LEU A 277 29.83 13.57 -24.40
C LEU A 277 28.73 12.93 -25.26
N PRO A 278 27.76 12.17 -24.69
CA PRO A 278 26.78 11.40 -25.47
C PRO A 278 25.99 12.24 -26.49
N LEU A 279 25.45 13.39 -26.08
CA LEU A 279 24.69 14.28 -26.96
C LEU A 279 25.57 14.94 -28.05
N ALA A 280 26.87 15.14 -27.78
CA ALA A 280 27.81 15.65 -28.79
C ALA A 280 28.15 14.61 -29.86
N ARG A 281 28.18 13.31 -29.52
CA ARG A 281 28.35 12.21 -30.51
C ARG A 281 27.18 12.18 -31.48
N TYR A 282 25.95 12.31 -30.98
CA TYR A 282 24.75 12.39 -31.83
C TYR A 282 24.80 13.57 -32.82
N PHE A 283 25.39 14.71 -32.44
CA PHE A 283 25.63 15.83 -33.37
C PHE A 283 26.64 15.48 -34.47
N GLU A 284 27.71 14.75 -34.15
CA GLU A 284 28.68 14.29 -35.15
C GLU A 284 28.10 13.25 -36.11
N GLU A 285 27.29 12.32 -35.61
CA GLU A 285 26.57 11.32 -36.40
C GLU A 285 25.56 11.98 -37.34
N THR A 286 24.80 12.97 -36.86
CA THR A 286 23.82 13.72 -37.67
C THR A 286 24.50 14.54 -38.77
N ILE A 287 25.70 15.06 -38.52
CA ILE A 287 26.55 15.69 -39.55
C ILE A 287 27.05 14.66 -40.58
N ASP A 288 27.40 13.44 -40.16
CA ASP A 288 27.87 12.40 -41.09
C ASP A 288 26.76 11.88 -42.01
N GLU A 289 25.53 11.69 -41.52
CA GLU A 289 24.40 11.38 -42.41
C GLU A 289 24.10 12.53 -43.37
N SER A 290 24.19 13.78 -42.90
CA SER A 290 24.04 14.97 -43.76
C SER A 290 25.13 15.01 -44.85
N LEU A 291 26.36 14.60 -44.54
CA LEU A 291 27.45 14.47 -45.52
C LEU A 291 27.21 13.35 -46.54
N LYS A 292 26.65 12.20 -46.13
CA LYS A 292 26.20 11.14 -47.07
C LYS A 292 25.07 11.63 -47.97
N GLY A 293 24.12 12.39 -47.44
CA GLY A 293 23.04 13.02 -48.20
C GLY A 293 23.56 13.82 -49.40
N LEU A 294 24.68 14.53 -49.22
CA LEU A 294 25.37 15.36 -50.22
C LEU A 294 26.28 14.59 -51.20
N ALA A 295 26.16 13.26 -51.33
CA ALA A 295 27.03 12.46 -52.20
C ALA A 295 27.01 12.88 -53.69
N SER A 296 25.84 13.20 -54.24
CA SER A 296 25.66 13.76 -55.59
C SER A 296 24.39 14.61 -55.65
N GLN A 297 24.22 15.45 -56.68
CA GLN A 297 23.02 16.31 -56.77
C GLN A 297 21.73 15.48 -56.89
N SER A 298 21.78 14.33 -57.57
CA SER A 298 20.64 13.40 -57.68
C SER A 298 20.29 12.77 -56.33
N HIS A 299 21.29 12.31 -55.58
CA HIS A 299 21.10 11.74 -54.24
C HIS A 299 20.63 12.80 -53.22
N TYR A 300 21.15 14.03 -53.35
CA TYR A 300 20.69 15.17 -52.56
C TYR A 300 19.21 15.46 -52.82
N SER A 301 18.80 15.66 -54.07
CA SER A 301 17.39 15.95 -54.39
C SER A 301 16.43 14.83 -53.97
N GLY A 302 16.80 13.55 -54.13
CA GLY A 302 15.89 12.42 -53.89
C GLY A 302 15.80 11.92 -52.44
N HIS A 303 16.83 12.13 -51.61
CA HIS A 303 16.87 11.66 -50.21
C HIS A 303 17.61 12.62 -49.28
N GLY A 304 18.75 13.19 -49.71
CA GLY A 304 19.59 14.04 -48.86
C GLY A 304 18.88 15.29 -48.34
N LYS A 305 18.12 15.99 -49.19
CA LYS A 305 17.40 17.22 -48.86
C LYS A 305 16.28 17.00 -47.82
N PRO A 306 15.31 16.08 -48.01
CA PRO A 306 14.32 15.75 -46.98
C PRO A 306 14.95 15.35 -45.64
N SER A 307 16.01 14.53 -45.69
CA SER A 307 16.72 14.02 -44.52
C SER A 307 17.43 15.14 -43.73
N MET A 308 18.21 15.99 -44.42
CA MET A 308 18.89 17.15 -43.82
C MET A 308 17.92 18.18 -43.23
N MET A 309 16.79 18.44 -43.91
CA MET A 309 15.75 19.33 -43.37
C MET A 309 15.17 18.79 -42.06
N ASN A 310 14.87 17.49 -41.99
CA ASN A 310 14.34 16.86 -40.80
C ASN A 310 15.34 16.89 -39.62
N TYR A 311 16.62 16.59 -39.87
CA TYR A 311 17.68 16.70 -38.86
C TYR A 311 17.87 18.14 -38.35
N SER A 312 17.85 19.13 -39.25
CA SER A 312 17.90 20.54 -38.89
C SER A 312 16.72 20.94 -37.98
N LEU A 313 15.49 20.55 -38.36
CA LEU A 313 14.27 20.84 -37.61
C LEU A 313 14.27 20.16 -36.23
N SER A 314 14.70 18.89 -36.15
CA SER A 314 14.89 18.13 -34.91
C SER A 314 15.79 18.86 -33.91
N HIS A 315 16.96 19.33 -34.36
CA HIS A 315 17.88 20.09 -33.50
C HIS A 315 17.34 21.46 -33.10
N TYR A 316 16.68 22.20 -33.99
CA TYR A 316 16.06 23.50 -33.65
C TYR A 316 14.93 23.34 -32.63
N GLN A 317 13.98 22.45 -32.89
CA GLN A 317 12.77 22.23 -32.09
C GLN A 317 13.03 21.49 -30.76
N GLN A 318 14.18 20.83 -30.62
CA GLN A 318 14.54 19.99 -29.46
C GLN A 318 13.47 18.90 -29.27
N ARG A 319 13.25 18.10 -30.33
CA ARG A 319 12.16 17.13 -30.47
C ARG A 319 12.56 16.01 -31.43
N SER A 320 12.30 14.75 -31.09
CA SER A 320 12.55 13.62 -32.00
C SER A 320 11.49 13.54 -33.11
N HIS A 321 11.95 13.17 -34.31
CA HIS A 321 11.18 13.05 -35.55
C HIS A 321 11.49 11.69 -36.19
N GLY A 322 10.54 11.12 -36.94
CA GLY A 322 10.57 9.71 -37.39
C GLY A 322 11.71 9.24 -38.31
N ALA A 323 12.61 10.11 -38.79
CA ALA A 323 13.73 9.69 -39.63
C ALA A 323 14.88 9.09 -38.79
N GLY A 324 15.16 7.79 -39.00
CA GLY A 324 16.30 7.09 -38.38
C GLY A 324 16.04 5.65 -37.93
N ALA A 325 14.78 5.19 -37.90
CA ALA A 325 14.40 3.86 -37.40
C ALA A 325 14.12 2.82 -38.52
N GLY A 326 14.84 2.88 -39.63
CA GLY A 326 14.73 1.87 -40.70
C GLY A 326 15.17 0.47 -40.24
N ALA A 327 14.48 -0.56 -40.73
CA ALA A 327 14.74 -1.99 -40.50
C ALA A 327 14.54 -2.49 -39.05
N SER A 328 13.27 -2.66 -38.64
CA SER A 328 12.87 -3.57 -37.56
C SER A 328 11.89 -4.68 -38.00
N SER A 329 11.85 -5.00 -39.30
CA SER A 329 11.04 -6.08 -39.87
C SER A 329 11.76 -6.87 -40.97
N ILE A 330 11.92 -8.18 -40.74
CA ILE A 330 12.11 -9.27 -41.72
C ILE A 330 13.21 -9.07 -42.80
N SER A 331 14.39 -9.63 -42.53
CA SER A 331 15.07 -10.46 -43.53
C SER A 331 15.93 -11.52 -42.84
N SER A 332 16.09 -12.67 -43.50
CA SER A 332 16.97 -13.76 -43.06
C SER A 332 18.13 -13.89 -44.02
N ASP A 333 19.34 -13.48 -43.63
CA ASP A 333 20.55 -14.07 -44.22
C ASP A 333 21.82 -13.90 -43.36
N ARG A 334 22.85 -14.69 -43.68
CA ARG A 334 24.18 -14.66 -43.02
C ARG A 334 25.25 -14.13 -43.97
N SER A 335 25.71 -12.89 -43.80
CA SER A 335 27.13 -12.49 -43.96
C SER A 335 27.35 -10.98 -43.85
N GLY A 336 28.59 -10.58 -43.52
CA GLY A 336 29.16 -9.29 -43.91
C GLY A 336 28.84 -8.08 -43.03
N ALA A 337 29.92 -7.46 -42.51
CA ALA A 337 30.03 -6.08 -42.01
C ALA A 337 28.73 -5.26 -41.81
N SER A 338 28.28 -5.16 -40.56
CA SER A 338 27.16 -4.29 -40.17
C SER A 338 27.46 -2.80 -40.44
N PRO A 339 26.58 -2.06 -41.14
CA PRO A 339 26.71 -0.61 -41.27
C PRO A 339 26.48 0.08 -39.91
N SER A 340 27.13 1.22 -39.69
CA SER A 340 26.99 2.03 -38.49
C SER A 340 25.57 2.60 -38.37
N ARG A 341 24.78 2.07 -37.44
CA ARG A 341 23.53 2.70 -36.98
C ARG A 341 23.88 3.96 -36.17
N LEU A 342 23.05 5.00 -36.26
CA LEU A 342 23.16 6.13 -35.33
C LEU A 342 22.86 5.66 -33.90
N SER A 343 23.41 6.38 -32.93
CA SER A 343 22.95 6.33 -31.54
C SER A 343 21.47 6.74 -31.46
N SER A 344 20.78 6.24 -30.43
CA SER A 344 19.36 6.53 -30.21
C SER A 344 19.12 8.04 -30.08
N ASN A 345 18.24 8.60 -30.93
CA ASN A 345 17.96 10.04 -30.95
C ASN A 345 17.61 10.56 -29.53
N PRO A 346 18.42 11.45 -28.94
CA PRO A 346 18.31 11.85 -27.54
C PRO A 346 17.15 12.81 -27.25
N TYR A 347 16.41 13.25 -28.27
CA TYR A 347 15.12 13.94 -28.12
C TYR A 347 13.93 12.96 -28.14
N THR A 348 14.19 11.66 -28.12
CA THR A 348 13.14 10.62 -28.10
C THR A 348 12.60 10.47 -26.69
N ASN A 349 11.28 10.46 -26.62
CA ASN A 349 10.51 10.65 -25.40
C ASN A 349 9.82 9.33 -25.02
N ALA A 350 9.80 8.98 -23.73
CA ALA A 350 9.34 7.68 -23.29
C ALA A 350 7.84 7.53 -23.55
N LYS A 351 7.03 8.52 -23.16
CA LYS A 351 5.59 8.55 -23.45
C LYS A 351 5.28 8.56 -24.94
N LYS A 352 6.00 9.35 -25.75
CA LYS A 352 5.86 9.36 -27.23
C LYS A 352 6.13 7.97 -27.81
N SER A 353 7.17 7.27 -27.31
CA SER A 353 7.52 5.92 -27.73
C SER A 353 6.48 4.88 -27.30
N SER A 354 6.00 4.93 -26.06
CA SER A 354 4.95 4.03 -25.56
C SER A 354 3.62 4.24 -26.30
N MET A 355 3.23 5.48 -26.56
CA MET A 355 2.04 5.81 -27.35
C MET A 355 2.21 5.36 -28.80
N LYS A 356 3.38 5.59 -29.41
CA LYS A 356 3.71 5.06 -30.75
C LYS A 356 3.57 3.54 -30.80
N PHE A 357 4.05 2.81 -29.78
CA PHE A 357 3.96 1.35 -29.72
C PHE A 357 2.51 0.86 -29.53
N ALA A 358 1.74 1.54 -28.67
CA ALA A 358 0.33 1.26 -28.45
C ALA A 358 -0.50 1.49 -29.73
N TYR A 359 -0.30 2.61 -30.42
CA TYR A 359 -1.00 2.94 -31.65
C TYR A 359 -0.52 2.13 -32.86
N ALA A 360 0.75 1.73 -32.94
CA ALA A 360 1.21 0.79 -33.98
C ALA A 360 0.50 -0.57 -33.86
N LYS A 361 0.36 -1.10 -32.63
CA LYS A 361 -0.42 -2.32 -32.36
C LYS A 361 -1.91 -2.12 -32.66
N LEU A 362 -2.48 -0.99 -32.22
CA LEU A 362 -3.89 -0.67 -32.50
C LEU A 362 -4.17 -0.52 -34.00
N PHE A 363 -3.26 0.06 -34.78
CA PHE A 363 -3.38 0.21 -36.24
C PHE A 363 -3.29 -1.14 -36.95
N GLN A 364 -2.38 -2.03 -36.51
CA GLN A 364 -2.35 -3.43 -36.98
C GLN A 364 -3.64 -4.18 -36.64
N GLU A 365 -4.21 -4.01 -35.44
CA GLU A 365 -5.48 -4.63 -35.06
C GLU A 365 -6.68 -4.02 -35.79
N PHE A 366 -6.70 -2.70 -36.05
CA PHE A 366 -7.81 -2.02 -36.73
C PHE A 366 -7.90 -2.40 -38.21
N CYS A 367 -6.75 -2.56 -38.88
CA CYS A 367 -6.67 -3.16 -40.22
C CYS A 367 -7.06 -4.65 -40.25
N GLY A 368 -7.19 -5.32 -39.09
CA GLY A 368 -7.51 -6.75 -38.98
C GLY A 368 -8.88 -7.09 -38.37
N LYS A 369 -9.67 -6.11 -37.88
CA LYS A 369 -10.89 -6.36 -37.07
C LYS A 369 -12.19 -5.76 -37.62
N SER A 370 -12.26 -5.43 -38.90
CA SER A 370 -13.49 -4.94 -39.54
C SER A 370 -14.45 -6.07 -39.98
N ILE A 371 -15.05 -6.84 -39.05
CA ILE A 371 -16.22 -7.74 -39.27
C ILE A 371 -16.85 -8.24 -37.93
N LEU A 372 -18.14 -7.93 -37.67
CA LEU A 372 -19.09 -8.47 -36.63
C LEU A 372 -18.73 -8.29 -35.11
N GLY A 373 -19.63 -8.19 -34.08
CA GLY A 373 -21.11 -8.21 -33.89
C GLY A 373 -21.52 -7.80 -32.42
N ILE A 374 -22.82 -7.72 -32.00
CA ILE A 374 -23.30 -7.00 -30.75
C ILE A 374 -24.54 -7.67 -30.01
N GLN A 375 -24.71 -7.44 -28.66
CA GLN A 375 -25.93 -7.54 -27.74
C GLN A 375 -26.06 -8.76 -26.75
N LYS A 376 -26.87 -8.82 -25.63
CA LYS A 376 -27.51 -7.90 -24.59
C LYS A 376 -28.46 -8.70 -23.60
N HIS A 377 -28.83 -8.23 -22.36
CA HIS A 377 -30.12 -8.44 -21.56
C HIS A 377 -30.10 -8.36 -19.98
N THR A 378 -31.14 -8.85 -19.24
CA THR A 378 -31.87 -8.26 -18.04
C THR A 378 -32.77 -9.28 -17.23
N GLU A 379 -33.37 -9.16 -16.00
CA GLU A 379 -33.32 -8.29 -14.76
C GLU A 379 -34.41 -8.65 -13.63
N SER A 380 -34.39 -8.06 -12.39
CA SER A 380 -35.45 -8.00 -11.28
C SER A 380 -35.54 -9.14 -10.20
N SER A 381 -36.22 -9.14 -9.00
CA SER A 381 -36.96 -8.20 -8.06
C SER A 381 -37.29 -8.81 -6.62
N SER A 382 -37.87 -8.09 -5.61
CA SER A 382 -38.01 -8.50 -4.15
C SER A 382 -39.16 -7.88 -3.24
N PRO A 383 -39.48 -8.39 -2.00
CA PRO A 383 -40.26 -7.66 -0.92
C PRO A 383 -39.86 -7.84 0.61
N LYS A 384 -40.68 -7.37 1.61
CA LYS A 384 -40.34 -6.82 2.99
C LYS A 384 -41.05 -7.47 4.26
N VAL A 385 -40.72 -7.07 5.54
CA VAL A 385 -41.63 -6.54 6.66
C VAL A 385 -41.16 -6.61 8.19
N LYS A 386 -41.23 -5.45 8.92
CA LYS A 386 -41.48 -5.06 10.38
C LYS A 386 -40.72 -5.56 11.67
N MET A 387 -40.85 -4.77 12.79
CA MET A 387 -40.09 -4.80 14.10
C MET A 387 -40.79 -3.98 15.26
N MET A 388 -40.56 -4.23 16.59
CA MET A 388 -40.71 -3.35 17.83
C MET A 388 -40.80 -4.14 19.18
N PRO A 389 -40.73 -3.57 20.44
CA PRO A 389 -40.19 -2.29 21.00
C PRO A 389 -39.28 -2.45 22.30
N TYR A 390 -39.09 -1.41 23.15
CA TYR A 390 -38.03 -1.22 24.19
C TYR A 390 -38.51 -0.55 25.51
N TYR A 391 -37.75 -0.57 26.65
CA TYR A 391 -37.99 0.23 27.90
C TYR A 391 -36.73 0.39 28.85
N PRO A 392 -36.69 1.23 29.94
CA PRO A 392 -35.62 2.25 30.12
C PRO A 392 -34.80 2.23 31.48
N PRO A 393 -33.82 3.17 31.70
CA PRO A 393 -32.79 3.09 32.76
C PRO A 393 -32.75 4.22 33.82
N LEU A 394 -31.79 4.14 34.77
CA LEU A 394 -31.35 5.14 35.78
C LEU A 394 -29.96 4.72 36.36
N VAL A 395 -29.06 5.47 37.03
CA VAL A 395 -28.94 6.86 37.58
C VAL A 395 -27.48 7.38 37.33
N ARG A 396 -27.12 8.62 37.73
CA ARG A 396 -25.74 9.21 37.71
C ARG A 396 -25.01 9.19 39.08
N ALA A 397 -23.70 9.49 39.08
CA ALA A 397 -22.89 9.86 40.26
C ALA A 397 -21.76 10.86 39.88
N ASP A 398 -21.23 11.61 40.86
CA ASP A 398 -20.63 12.95 40.64
C ASP A 398 -19.10 13.08 40.40
N LYS A 399 -18.70 14.29 39.97
CA LYS A 399 -17.33 14.71 39.64
C LYS A 399 -16.43 14.86 40.87
N ILE A 400 -15.21 14.31 40.80
CA ILE A 400 -14.12 14.54 41.76
C ILE A 400 -13.03 15.43 41.11
N PRO A 401 -12.47 16.47 41.78
CA PRO A 401 -11.46 17.34 41.19
C PRO A 401 -10.09 16.67 40.97
N ARG A 402 -9.37 17.06 39.90
CA ARG A 402 -7.96 16.70 39.68
C ARG A 402 -7.03 17.71 40.36
N THR A 403 -6.06 17.25 41.15
CA THR A 403 -4.93 18.07 41.63
C THR A 403 -3.58 17.34 41.59
N ILE A 404 -2.80 17.69 40.56
CA ILE A 404 -1.36 18.04 40.58
C ILE A 404 -0.28 16.95 40.78
N SER A 405 0.69 17.01 39.85
CA SER A 405 2.09 16.52 39.89
C SER A 405 2.37 15.01 39.77
N GLY A 406 3.55 14.71 39.23
CA GLY A 406 4.05 13.36 38.97
C GLY A 406 4.78 12.73 40.15
N TYR A 407 5.30 11.52 39.92
CA TYR A 407 5.96 10.68 40.92
C TYR A 407 7.11 11.40 41.65
N ARG A 408 7.05 11.44 42.98
CA ARG A 408 8.19 11.82 43.83
C ARG A 408 9.17 10.65 43.94
N VAL A 409 10.45 10.97 43.93
CA VAL A 409 11.52 10.08 44.42
C VAL A 409 11.50 10.10 45.96
N THR A 410 11.76 8.97 46.61
CA THR A 410 11.75 8.83 48.07
C THR A 410 12.89 7.90 48.51
N ASP A 411 13.65 8.33 49.52
CA ASP A 411 14.74 7.57 50.16
C ASP A 411 14.25 6.94 51.47
N GLY A 412 13.00 6.43 51.48
CA GLY A 412 12.36 5.76 52.62
C GLY A 412 12.60 4.25 52.64
N ASN A 413 12.04 3.56 53.63
CA ASN A 413 11.83 2.11 53.50
C ASN A 413 10.66 1.89 52.54
N ILE A 414 10.79 0.99 51.57
CA ILE A 414 9.74 0.72 50.57
C ILE A 414 9.45 -0.78 50.60
N THR A 415 8.17 -1.16 50.52
CA THR A 415 7.81 -2.57 50.30
C THR A 415 6.72 -2.72 49.24
N ALA A 416 6.88 -3.73 48.38
CA ALA A 416 6.02 -4.02 47.26
C ALA A 416 5.46 -5.44 47.36
N ILE A 417 4.14 -5.56 47.54
CA ILE A 417 3.41 -6.83 47.51
C ILE A 417 2.96 -7.10 46.07
N ASP A 418 3.60 -8.07 45.41
CA ASP A 418 3.03 -8.66 44.21
C ASP A 418 1.91 -9.64 44.59
N PHE A 419 0.69 -9.12 44.77
CA PHE A 419 -0.50 -9.90 45.08
C PHE A 419 -0.97 -10.66 43.83
N GLY A 420 -0.17 -11.59 43.30
CA GLY A 420 -0.42 -12.22 41.99
C GLY A 420 -1.65 -13.13 41.94
N THR A 421 -2.01 -13.58 40.73
CA THR A 421 -3.23 -14.38 40.48
C THR A 421 -3.14 -15.79 41.05
N THR A 422 -1.96 -16.39 40.93
CA THR A 422 -1.67 -17.79 41.33
C THR A 422 -0.77 -17.84 42.56
N SER A 423 0.10 -16.84 42.74
CA SER A 423 1.07 -16.73 43.83
C SER A 423 1.24 -15.29 44.29
N VAL A 424 1.69 -15.11 45.52
CA VAL A 424 2.03 -13.83 46.15
C VAL A 424 3.52 -13.82 46.51
N SER A 425 4.16 -12.68 46.29
CA SER A 425 5.55 -12.40 46.68
C SER A 425 5.65 -10.99 47.24
N LEU A 426 6.59 -10.76 48.17
CA LEU A 426 6.80 -9.46 48.80
C LEU A 426 8.28 -9.06 48.68
N ALA A 427 8.54 -7.91 48.08
CA ALA A 427 9.87 -7.29 48.00
C ALA A 427 9.96 -6.09 48.94
N TYR A 428 11.17 -5.77 49.42
CA TYR A 428 11.41 -4.60 50.24
C TYR A 428 12.85 -4.07 50.10
N THR A 429 13.07 -2.83 50.51
CA THR A 429 14.39 -2.25 50.75
C THR A 429 14.30 -1.31 51.95
N THR A 430 15.38 -1.17 52.73
CA THR A 430 15.40 -0.29 53.91
C THR A 430 16.27 0.94 53.67
N LYS A 431 16.02 2.01 54.43
CA LYS A 431 16.64 3.32 54.21
C LYS A 431 18.17 3.27 54.35
N GLY A 432 18.85 3.27 53.22
CA GLY A 432 20.31 3.22 53.12
C GLY A 432 20.83 1.99 52.37
N ASP A 433 20.01 0.94 52.24
CA ASP A 433 20.31 -0.19 51.35
C ASP A 433 20.27 0.26 49.89
N LYS A 434 21.20 -0.27 49.09
CA LYS A 434 21.22 -0.05 47.62
C LYS A 434 20.60 -1.20 46.83
N GLU A 435 20.22 -2.28 47.51
CA GLU A 435 19.64 -3.48 46.91
C GLU A 435 18.20 -3.70 47.40
N ILE A 436 17.42 -4.43 46.60
CA ILE A 436 16.03 -4.76 46.89
C ILE A 436 15.96 -6.24 47.24
N ALA A 437 15.69 -6.53 48.51
CA ALA A 437 15.49 -7.89 48.99
C ALA A 437 14.09 -8.40 48.61
N THR A 438 13.95 -9.72 48.48
CA THR A 438 12.64 -10.37 48.41
C THR A 438 12.46 -11.27 49.63
N LEU A 439 11.36 -11.10 50.35
CA LEU A 439 11.06 -11.80 51.58
C LEU A 439 10.86 -13.30 51.31
N PRO A 440 11.63 -14.22 51.92
CA PRO A 440 11.39 -15.66 51.84
C PRO A 440 10.15 -16.04 52.66
N LEU A 441 8.98 -15.95 52.02
CA LEU A 441 7.66 -16.24 52.58
C LEU A 441 7.44 -17.73 52.95
N GLU A 442 8.31 -18.63 52.52
CA GLU A 442 8.39 -20.00 53.06
C GLU A 442 9.79 -20.26 53.64
N PRO A 443 9.98 -20.20 54.98
CA PRO A 443 11.31 -20.21 55.60
C PRO A 443 12.15 -21.47 55.35
N ALA A 444 11.51 -22.64 55.19
CA ALA A 444 12.20 -23.92 55.05
C ALA A 444 12.79 -24.14 53.64
N SER A 445 12.07 -23.72 52.59
CA SER A 445 12.51 -23.76 51.19
C SER A 445 13.26 -22.49 50.77
N LYS A 446 13.16 -21.42 51.58
CA LYS A 446 13.50 -20.04 51.24
C LYS A 446 12.74 -19.49 50.02
N ALA A 447 11.60 -20.09 49.65
CA ALA A 447 10.80 -19.62 48.52
C ALA A 447 10.25 -18.21 48.80
N THR A 448 10.56 -17.28 47.90
CA THR A 448 10.16 -15.86 47.98
C THR A 448 8.78 -15.58 47.38
N ARG A 449 8.13 -16.61 46.82
CA ARG A 449 6.85 -16.54 46.10
C ARG A 449 6.03 -17.80 46.34
N ILE A 450 4.90 -17.67 47.02
CA ILE A 450 4.06 -18.77 47.52
C ILE A 450 2.63 -18.67 46.95
N LEU A 451 1.84 -19.74 46.90
CA LEU A 451 0.51 -19.69 46.26
C LEU A 451 -0.46 -18.66 46.90
N ASN A 452 -1.32 -18.06 46.08
CA ASN A 452 -2.41 -17.18 46.52
C ASN A 452 -3.64 -18.02 46.92
N VAL A 453 -3.48 -18.72 48.04
CA VAL A 453 -4.42 -19.70 48.61
C VAL A 453 -4.43 -19.49 50.11
N ILE A 454 -5.61 -19.33 50.71
CA ILE A 454 -5.76 -19.15 52.16
C ILE A 454 -6.70 -20.20 52.74
N MET A 455 -6.29 -20.72 53.90
CA MET A 455 -7.09 -21.59 54.75
C MET A 455 -7.32 -20.86 56.07
N LEU A 456 -8.58 -20.57 56.36
CA LEU A 456 -9.01 -19.99 57.62
C LEU A 456 -9.62 -21.07 58.51
N LYS A 457 -9.57 -20.87 59.82
CA LYS A 457 -10.18 -21.75 60.84
C LYS A 457 -11.21 -20.97 61.65
N ARG A 458 -12.33 -21.62 61.98
CA ARG A 458 -13.36 -21.08 62.87
C ARG A 458 -13.02 -21.45 64.31
N GLU A 459 -12.83 -20.45 65.16
CA GLU A 459 -12.62 -20.62 66.59
C GLU A 459 -13.73 -19.85 67.34
N GLY A 460 -14.83 -20.55 67.60
CA GLY A 460 -16.08 -19.96 68.08
C GLY A 460 -16.62 -18.94 67.08
N THR A 461 -16.77 -17.69 67.52
CA THR A 461 -17.22 -16.56 66.69
C THR A 461 -16.09 -15.85 65.93
N LYS A 462 -14.83 -16.29 66.08
CA LYS A 462 -13.68 -15.69 65.39
C LYS A 462 -13.21 -16.55 64.22
N VAL A 463 -12.67 -15.88 63.21
CA VAL A 463 -12.01 -16.50 62.06
C VAL A 463 -10.56 -16.05 62.04
N ILE A 464 -9.63 -17.01 61.97
CA ILE A 464 -8.18 -16.78 61.96
C ILE A 464 -7.53 -17.41 60.73
N VAL A 465 -6.36 -16.91 60.33
CA VAL A 465 -5.55 -17.51 59.28
C VAL A 465 -4.81 -18.71 59.87
N GLU A 466 -5.16 -19.91 59.44
CA GLU A 466 -4.55 -21.18 59.90
C GLU A 466 -3.38 -21.59 58.99
N ALA A 467 -3.50 -21.36 57.68
CA ALA A 467 -2.40 -21.56 56.74
C ALA A 467 -2.57 -20.70 55.48
N PHE A 468 -1.44 -20.42 54.82
CA PHE A 468 -1.37 -19.72 53.54
C PHE A 468 -0.41 -20.47 52.58
N GLY A 469 -0.53 -20.25 51.28
CA GLY A 469 0.36 -20.85 50.28
C GLY A 469 0.20 -22.37 50.11
N GLU A 470 1.29 -23.06 49.79
CA GLU A 470 1.27 -24.51 49.54
C GLU A 470 0.94 -25.32 50.80
N ASN A 471 1.29 -24.79 51.98
CA ASN A 471 0.93 -25.39 53.27
C ASN A 471 -0.58 -25.37 53.53
N ALA A 472 -1.32 -24.39 52.98
CA ALA A 472 -2.78 -24.42 52.96
C ALA A 472 -3.31 -25.54 52.04
N LYS A 473 -2.71 -25.76 50.88
CA LYS A 473 -3.09 -26.84 49.94
C LYS A 473 -2.77 -28.24 50.44
N LYS A 474 -1.69 -28.43 51.20
CA LYS A 474 -1.39 -29.70 51.87
C LYS A 474 -2.40 -29.94 52.99
N ARG A 475 -2.43 -29.09 54.01
CA ARG A 475 -3.39 -29.18 55.14
C ARG A 475 -4.81 -29.45 54.64
N PHE A 476 -5.33 -28.67 53.68
CA PHE A 476 -6.71 -28.85 53.21
C PHE A 476 -6.98 -30.21 52.54
N ARG A 477 -5.99 -30.82 51.89
CA ARG A 477 -6.10 -32.15 51.27
C ARG A 477 -6.02 -33.28 52.30
N ASP A 478 -5.36 -33.03 53.42
CA ASP A 478 -5.10 -33.99 54.50
C ASP A 478 -6.20 -33.96 55.60
N ILE A 479 -7.17 -33.03 55.52
CA ILE A 479 -8.33 -32.96 56.42
C ILE A 479 -9.32 -34.09 56.09
N LYS A 480 -9.90 -34.68 57.15
CA LYS A 480 -10.95 -35.70 57.01
C LYS A 480 -12.28 -35.05 56.59
N PRO A 481 -13.11 -35.70 55.74
CA PRO A 481 -14.39 -35.12 55.29
C PRO A 481 -15.34 -34.65 56.40
N SER A 482 -15.28 -35.28 57.58
CA SER A 482 -16.03 -34.91 58.79
C SER A 482 -15.61 -33.58 59.44
N GLU A 483 -14.42 -33.08 59.13
CA GLU A 483 -13.80 -31.90 59.75
C GLU A 483 -13.79 -30.66 58.83
N HIS A 484 -14.14 -30.81 57.54
CA HIS A 484 -14.17 -29.72 56.56
C HIS A 484 -15.02 -28.51 56.99
N SER A 485 -16.07 -28.73 57.80
CA SER A 485 -16.97 -27.68 58.32
C SER A 485 -16.29 -26.68 59.27
N ASN A 486 -15.18 -27.08 59.92
CA ASN A 486 -14.44 -26.22 60.86
C ASN A 486 -13.52 -25.20 60.14
N TYR A 487 -13.30 -25.37 58.85
CA TYR A 487 -12.35 -24.60 58.05
C TYR A 487 -13.03 -23.87 56.90
N ILE A 488 -12.38 -22.82 56.40
CA ILE A 488 -12.85 -22.02 55.26
C ILE A 488 -11.68 -21.89 54.29
N PHE A 489 -11.76 -22.61 53.17
CA PHE A 489 -10.69 -22.66 52.17
C PHE A 489 -11.07 -21.87 50.93
N PHE A 490 -10.13 -21.03 50.46
CA PHE A 490 -10.25 -20.27 49.22
C PHE A 490 -8.98 -20.38 48.38
N GLU A 491 -9.11 -20.79 47.11
CA GLU A 491 -8.05 -20.63 46.10
C GLU A 491 -8.46 -19.63 45.01
N ARG A 492 -7.46 -19.08 44.29
CA ARG A 492 -7.65 -18.19 43.13
C ARG A 492 -8.48 -16.93 43.44
N ILE A 493 -8.36 -16.36 44.64
CA ILE A 493 -9.19 -15.24 45.12
C ILE A 493 -9.10 -14.01 44.19
N LYS A 494 -7.95 -13.79 43.53
CA LYS A 494 -7.80 -12.74 42.51
C LYS A 494 -8.58 -13.00 41.20
N MET A 495 -8.89 -14.26 40.87
CA MET A 495 -9.76 -14.63 39.73
C MET A 495 -11.25 -14.41 40.03
N LEU A 496 -11.64 -14.35 41.31
CA LEU A 496 -12.99 -13.98 41.74
C LEU A 496 -13.23 -12.45 41.62
N MET A 497 -12.17 -11.68 41.33
CA MET A 497 -12.19 -10.29 40.88
C MET A 497 -11.99 -10.17 39.36
N LYS A 498 -12.85 -10.80 38.57
CA LYS A 498 -12.91 -10.66 37.10
C LYS A 498 -13.77 -9.46 36.68
N ARG A 499 -13.40 -8.82 35.57
CA ARG A 499 -14.11 -7.66 34.95
C ARG A 499 -15.59 -7.92 34.66
N GLU A 500 -15.96 -9.18 34.51
CA GLU A 500 -17.27 -9.66 34.06
C GLU A 500 -18.36 -9.53 35.15
N MET A 501 -17.99 -9.23 36.40
CA MET A 501 -18.91 -8.83 37.46
C MET A 501 -18.77 -7.35 37.80
N VAL A 502 -19.87 -6.71 38.20
CA VAL A 502 -19.85 -5.35 38.79
C VAL A 502 -19.31 -5.42 40.23
N ILE A 503 -17.98 -5.49 40.36
CA ILE A 503 -17.29 -5.60 41.65
C ILE A 503 -17.59 -4.35 42.50
N ASN A 504 -18.18 -4.58 43.67
CA ASN A 504 -18.58 -3.55 44.64
C ASN A 504 -18.51 -4.13 46.06
N ARG A 505 -18.77 -3.34 47.11
CA ARG A 505 -18.60 -3.79 48.51
C ARG A 505 -19.48 -4.99 48.92
N GLN A 506 -20.57 -5.26 48.19
CA GLN A 506 -21.46 -6.40 48.42
C GLN A 506 -21.05 -7.64 47.62
N SER A 507 -19.99 -7.59 46.79
CA SER A 507 -19.51 -8.74 46.03
C SER A 507 -19.00 -9.84 46.97
N VAL A 508 -19.59 -11.03 46.84
CA VAL A 508 -19.26 -12.22 47.62
C VAL A 508 -18.50 -13.26 46.80
N VAL A 509 -17.66 -14.03 47.48
CA VAL A 509 -16.94 -15.20 46.96
C VAL A 509 -17.46 -16.43 47.68
N MET A 510 -17.46 -17.59 47.01
CA MET A 510 -17.74 -18.86 47.67
C MET A 510 -16.43 -19.50 48.15
N SER A 511 -16.44 -20.06 49.36
CA SER A 511 -15.44 -21.01 49.83
C SER A 511 -15.58 -22.35 49.07
N PHE A 512 -14.61 -23.24 49.24
CA PHE A 512 -14.72 -24.62 48.74
C PHE A 512 -15.95 -25.37 49.32
N SER A 513 -16.40 -25.01 50.52
CA SER A 513 -17.65 -25.51 51.14
C SER A 513 -18.94 -24.91 50.54
N GLY A 514 -18.86 -23.96 49.60
CA GLY A 514 -20.00 -23.29 48.98
C GLY A 514 -20.58 -22.10 49.75
N GLU A 515 -20.04 -21.79 50.94
CA GLU A 515 -20.47 -20.68 51.78
C GLU A 515 -19.98 -19.33 51.24
N LYS A 516 -20.80 -18.28 51.34
CA LYS A 516 -20.55 -16.97 50.71
C LYS A 516 -19.97 -15.96 51.72
N TYR A 517 -18.85 -15.34 51.36
CA TYR A 517 -18.11 -14.36 52.17
C TYR A 517 -17.81 -13.09 51.37
N TYR A 518 -17.74 -11.92 52.01
CA TYR A 518 -17.42 -10.69 51.29
C TYR A 518 -15.97 -10.66 50.81
N LEU A 519 -15.81 -10.40 49.51
CA LEU A 519 -14.53 -10.42 48.80
C LEU A 519 -13.49 -9.50 49.44
N VAL A 520 -13.90 -8.30 49.87
CA VAL A 520 -13.02 -7.31 50.48
C VAL A 520 -12.43 -7.75 51.83
N GLU A 521 -13.15 -8.56 52.60
CA GLU A 521 -12.71 -9.05 53.91
C GLU A 521 -11.70 -10.19 53.75
N VAL A 522 -11.97 -11.15 52.86
CA VAL A 522 -11.06 -12.25 52.53
C VAL A 522 -9.71 -11.72 52.04
N ILE A 523 -9.72 -10.64 51.23
CA ILE A 523 -8.49 -9.94 50.80
C ILE A 523 -7.74 -9.30 51.97
N ALA A 524 -8.44 -8.64 52.90
CA ALA A 524 -7.83 -7.98 54.04
C ALA A 524 -7.10 -8.96 54.98
N PHE A 525 -7.63 -10.18 55.17
CA PHE A 525 -6.93 -11.24 55.92
C PHE A 525 -5.58 -11.60 55.29
N ILE A 526 -5.49 -11.66 53.95
CA ILE A 526 -4.25 -12.01 53.23
C ILE A 526 -3.22 -10.87 53.33
N LEU A 527 -3.63 -9.62 53.13
CA LEU A 527 -2.74 -8.46 53.30
C LEU A 527 -2.17 -8.41 54.72
N LYS A 528 -3.02 -8.64 55.74
CA LYS A 528 -2.62 -8.68 57.15
C LYS A 528 -1.60 -9.78 57.44
N TYR A 529 -1.75 -10.96 56.85
CA TYR A 529 -0.79 -12.06 56.97
C TYR A 529 0.59 -11.65 56.43
N LEU A 530 0.65 -11.20 55.18
CA LEU A 530 1.90 -10.79 54.50
C LEU A 530 2.61 -9.63 55.18
N LYS A 531 1.83 -8.67 55.70
CA LYS A 531 2.30 -7.54 56.50
C LYS A 531 3.01 -8.00 57.77
N ASN A 532 2.41 -8.95 58.50
CA ASN A 532 2.97 -9.48 59.72
C ASN A 532 4.27 -10.27 59.44
N GLU A 533 4.30 -11.12 58.40
CA GLU A 533 5.52 -11.86 58.01
C GLU A 533 6.71 -10.91 57.72
N LEU A 534 6.49 -9.77 57.04
CA LEU A 534 7.55 -8.77 56.82
C LEU A 534 8.05 -8.15 58.14
N ILE A 535 7.11 -7.72 59.00
CA ILE A 535 7.46 -7.04 60.25
C ILE A 535 8.16 -8.00 61.23
N ASP A 536 7.72 -9.26 61.30
CA ASP A 536 8.35 -10.30 62.13
C ASP A 536 9.71 -10.73 61.56
N HIS A 537 9.89 -10.73 60.24
CA HIS A 537 11.20 -10.96 59.61
C HIS A 537 12.19 -9.84 59.95
N LEU A 538 11.80 -8.57 59.79
CA LEU A 538 12.68 -7.42 59.99
C LEU A 538 12.88 -7.03 61.47
N SER A 539 11.93 -7.30 62.35
CA SER A 539 12.07 -7.04 63.79
C SER A 539 13.06 -7.99 64.48
N ARG A 540 13.50 -9.08 63.81
CA ARG A 540 14.63 -9.92 64.24
C ARG A 540 15.99 -9.22 64.05
N SER A 541 16.05 -8.13 63.28
CA SER A 541 17.25 -7.35 62.99
C SER A 541 17.28 -5.98 63.71
N VAL A 542 17.59 -6.02 65.01
CA VAL A 542 18.16 -4.92 65.85
C VAL A 542 17.30 -3.66 66.09
N LYS A 543 16.34 -3.28 65.23
CA LYS A 543 15.34 -2.23 65.54
C LYS A 543 13.91 -2.66 65.17
N PRO A 544 12.93 -2.53 66.07
CA PRO A 544 11.53 -2.84 65.77
C PRO A 544 10.94 -1.75 64.87
N LEU A 545 10.59 -2.13 63.63
CA LEU A 545 9.93 -1.27 62.65
C LEU A 545 8.41 -1.45 62.71
N LYS A 546 7.67 -0.38 62.39
CA LYS A 546 6.19 -0.36 62.36
C LYS A 546 5.68 -0.28 60.94
N THR A 547 4.40 -0.61 60.74
CA THR A 547 3.72 -0.52 59.43
C THR A 547 3.82 0.89 58.82
N THR A 548 3.80 1.93 59.65
CA THR A 548 3.92 3.35 59.29
C THR A 548 5.28 3.73 58.71
N ASP A 549 6.29 2.89 58.89
CA ASP A 549 7.68 3.24 58.61
C ASP A 549 8.08 2.84 57.17
N PHE A 550 7.12 2.36 56.38
CA PHE A 550 7.27 1.89 55.00
C PHE A 550 6.27 2.56 54.04
N ASP A 551 6.74 2.93 52.85
CA ASP A 551 5.88 3.20 51.70
C ASP A 551 5.39 1.85 51.11
N TRP A 552 4.09 1.56 51.24
CA TRP A 552 3.48 0.30 50.79
C TRP A 552 2.94 0.38 49.35
N VAL A 553 3.44 -0.49 48.49
CA VAL A 553 3.01 -0.67 47.09
C VAL A 553 2.32 -2.04 46.94
N ILE A 554 1.16 -2.08 46.28
CA ILE A 554 0.41 -3.33 46.03
C ILE A 554 0.12 -3.47 44.52
N THR A 555 0.43 -4.62 43.92
CA THR A 555 0.23 -4.84 42.46
C THR A 555 -1.24 -5.08 42.09
N VAL A 556 -1.96 -3.98 41.87
CA VAL A 556 -3.27 -4.01 41.21
C VAL A 556 -3.09 -4.28 39.71
N PRO A 557 -3.80 -5.25 39.10
CA PRO A 557 -3.75 -5.47 37.67
C PRO A 557 -4.15 -4.22 36.89
N ALA A 558 -3.39 -3.86 35.86
CA ALA A 558 -3.74 -2.76 34.96
C ALA A 558 -5.13 -2.94 34.34
N ILE A 559 -5.53 -4.19 34.10
CA ILE A 559 -6.85 -4.61 33.58
C ILE A 559 -8.02 -4.27 34.53
N TRP A 560 -7.84 -4.25 35.85
CA TRP A 560 -8.94 -3.92 36.77
C TRP A 560 -9.49 -2.52 36.52
N ASP A 561 -10.81 -2.36 36.64
CA ASP A 561 -11.44 -1.04 36.54
C ASP A 561 -11.15 -0.18 37.79
N ALA A 562 -11.67 1.05 37.81
CA ALA A 562 -11.49 1.94 38.96
C ALA A 562 -12.10 1.37 40.25
N ARG A 563 -13.15 0.52 40.18
CA ARG A 563 -13.80 -0.09 41.35
C ARG A 563 -12.99 -1.25 41.91
N GLY A 564 -12.44 -2.15 41.08
CA GLY A 564 -11.53 -3.21 41.52
C GLY A 564 -10.23 -2.65 42.12
N LYS A 565 -9.62 -1.65 41.46
CA LYS A 565 -8.46 -0.92 41.98
C LYS A 565 -8.77 -0.20 43.30
N ARG A 566 -9.98 0.38 43.43
CA ARG A 566 -10.45 1.00 44.67
C ARG A 566 -10.76 -0.04 45.76
N MET A 567 -11.37 -1.19 45.45
CA MET A 567 -11.63 -2.27 46.42
C MET A 567 -10.32 -2.79 47.01
N MET A 568 -9.28 -2.95 46.21
CA MET A 568 -7.96 -3.36 46.73
C MET A 568 -7.37 -2.32 47.69
N ARG A 569 -7.57 -1.03 47.42
CA ARG A 569 -7.27 0.06 48.34
C ARG A 569 -8.17 0.03 49.58
N GLU A 570 -9.47 -0.22 49.43
CA GLU A 570 -10.42 -0.28 50.54
C GLU A 570 -10.21 -1.53 51.43
N ALA A 571 -9.67 -2.64 50.91
CA ALA A 571 -9.21 -3.77 51.71
C ALA A 571 -7.94 -3.43 52.52
N ALA A 572 -7.00 -2.69 51.92
CA ALA A 572 -5.84 -2.14 52.64
C ALA A 572 -6.23 -1.03 53.64
N TYR A 573 -7.29 -0.27 53.37
CA TYR A 573 -7.81 0.75 54.28
C TYR A 573 -8.76 0.18 55.33
N LEU A 574 -9.43 -0.96 55.14
CA LEU A 574 -10.16 -1.64 56.22
C LEU A 574 -9.24 -2.09 57.37
N GLU A 575 -7.93 -2.15 57.12
CA GLU A 575 -6.87 -2.38 58.11
C GLU A 575 -6.56 -1.13 58.97
N THR A 576 -6.70 0.08 58.40
CA THR A 576 -6.37 1.38 59.03
C THR A 576 -7.60 2.20 59.46
N SER A 577 -8.68 2.23 58.68
CA SER A 577 -9.92 3.01 58.86
C SER A 577 -10.78 2.62 60.07
N ARG A 578 -10.23 1.92 61.07
CA ARG A 578 -10.72 2.00 62.45
C ARG A 578 -10.25 3.28 63.16
N LYS A 579 -9.42 4.12 62.52
CA LYS A 579 -9.13 5.52 62.87
C LYS A 579 -8.96 6.41 61.62
N GLU A 580 -8.85 7.72 61.88
CA GLU A 580 -8.37 8.77 60.96
C GLU A 580 -9.18 9.00 59.67
N PHE A 581 -10.33 9.65 59.84
CA PHE A 581 -10.99 10.45 58.81
C PHE A 581 -10.70 11.94 59.10
N SER A 582 -9.56 12.46 58.66
CA SER A 582 -9.14 13.83 58.98
C SER A 582 -8.24 14.49 57.93
N GLU A 583 -8.53 15.76 57.67
CA GLU A 583 -7.64 16.82 57.17
C GLU A 583 -7.18 16.89 55.70
N ASN A 584 -7.83 17.85 55.03
CA ASN A 584 -7.20 19.03 54.38
C ASN A 584 -6.96 19.09 52.86
N ARG A 585 -7.12 20.32 52.37
CA ARG A 585 -6.97 20.81 50.99
C ARG A 585 -5.67 21.64 50.88
N GLN A 586 -5.13 21.89 49.68
CA GLN A 586 -4.87 23.27 49.16
C GLN A 586 -4.12 23.36 47.79
N HIS A 587 -4.66 24.23 46.92
CA HIS A 587 -3.98 25.26 46.09
C HIS A 587 -3.06 24.99 44.85
N LYS A 588 -3.44 25.66 43.73
CA LYS A 588 -2.63 26.44 42.71
C LYS A 588 -1.53 25.71 41.88
N GLY A 589 -1.19 26.09 40.63
CA GLY A 589 -1.73 27.08 39.67
C GLY A 589 -0.73 27.38 38.51
N LEU A 590 -1.17 28.09 37.43
CA LEU A 590 -0.38 28.61 36.27
C LEU A 590 0.17 27.55 35.24
N LYS A 591 0.44 27.84 33.95
CA LYS A 591 -0.01 28.87 32.95
C LYS A 591 0.26 28.40 31.51
N LEU A 592 -0.48 28.92 30.51
CA LEU A 592 -0.24 28.71 29.06
C LEU A 592 0.80 29.70 28.46
N ARG A 593 1.43 29.33 27.33
CA ARG A 593 1.92 30.26 26.28
C ARG A 593 1.87 29.61 24.87
N LYS A 594 1.88 30.44 23.82
CA LYS A 594 1.63 30.10 22.39
C LYS A 594 2.92 30.05 21.54
N PHE A 595 2.88 29.36 20.40
CA PHE A 595 3.23 29.83 19.01
C PHE A 595 2.84 28.69 18.04
N LEU A 596 1.96 28.79 17.02
CA LEU A 596 1.85 29.64 15.81
C LEU A 596 2.77 29.27 14.61
N SER A 597 2.21 28.45 13.70
CA SER A 597 2.28 28.49 12.22
C SER A 597 3.58 28.88 11.47
N VAL A 598 4.02 28.00 10.56
CA VAL A 598 4.78 28.36 9.34
C VAL A 598 4.33 27.51 8.16
N VAL A 599 3.97 28.13 7.03
CA VAL A 599 3.95 27.48 5.70
C VAL A 599 5.32 27.72 5.05
N LYS A 600 5.95 26.68 4.52
CA LYS A 600 7.34 26.77 4.03
C LYS A 600 7.41 26.75 2.49
N VAL A 601 7.46 27.93 1.89
CA VAL A 601 7.96 28.11 0.52
C VAL A 601 9.49 27.95 0.54
N VAL A 602 10.04 27.15 -0.37
CA VAL A 602 11.50 26.96 -0.49
C VAL A 602 12.01 27.70 -1.74
N SER A 603 12.40 28.96 -1.55
CA SER A 603 13.19 29.71 -2.54
C SER A 603 14.66 29.70 -2.13
N SER A 604 15.51 29.04 -2.93
CA SER A 604 16.96 28.98 -2.71
C SER A 604 17.72 29.23 -4.01
N ILE A 605 18.43 30.34 -4.11
CA ILE A 605 19.27 30.72 -5.25
C ILE A 605 20.73 30.80 -4.78
N ASN A 606 21.54 29.83 -5.22
CA ASN A 606 22.99 29.87 -5.09
C ASN A 606 23.61 30.43 -6.38
N ILE A 607 24.72 31.15 -6.25
CA ILE A 607 25.48 31.75 -7.35
C ILE A 607 26.95 31.46 -7.08
N THR A 608 27.65 30.87 -8.04
CA THR A 608 29.11 30.65 -7.98
C THR A 608 29.78 31.52 -9.04
N MET A 609 30.81 32.29 -8.68
CA MET A 609 31.45 33.25 -9.58
C MET A 609 32.71 32.67 -10.24
N ALA A 610 32.79 32.76 -11.58
CA ALA A 610 33.98 32.41 -12.36
C ALA A 610 34.57 33.66 -13.05
N SER A 611 35.76 34.11 -12.64
CA SER A 611 36.37 35.36 -13.10
C SER A 611 37.17 35.24 -14.43
N ALA A 612 36.55 34.69 -15.48
CA ALA A 612 37.17 34.56 -16.81
C ALA A 612 36.34 35.17 -17.98
N GLY A 613 35.29 35.93 -17.69
CA GLY A 613 34.47 36.59 -18.73
C GLY A 613 33.27 35.79 -19.24
N PHE A 614 32.96 34.66 -18.60
CA PHE A 614 31.74 33.89 -18.78
C PHE A 614 30.99 33.90 -17.44
N PHE A 615 29.69 34.22 -17.45
CA PHE A 615 28.81 34.03 -16.30
C PHE A 615 27.84 32.89 -16.59
N ALA A 616 27.96 31.77 -15.88
CA ALA A 616 26.94 30.73 -15.87
C ALA A 616 25.90 31.08 -14.80
N ILE A 617 24.61 31.10 -15.16
CA ILE A 617 23.51 31.25 -14.21
C ILE A 617 22.59 30.03 -14.37
N GLY A 618 22.77 29.05 -13.50
CA GLY A 618 21.91 27.88 -13.40
C GLY A 618 20.63 28.22 -12.64
N PHE A 619 19.48 28.08 -13.29
CA PHE A 619 18.18 28.13 -12.61
C PHE A 619 17.86 26.76 -11.98
N ARG A 620 17.39 26.76 -10.72
CA ARG A 620 16.69 25.59 -10.17
C ARG A 620 15.27 25.51 -10.78
N SER A 621 14.77 24.29 -10.91
CA SER A 621 13.54 23.95 -11.62
C SER A 621 12.28 24.51 -10.95
N ILE A 622 11.28 24.81 -11.78
CA ILE A 622 9.88 24.99 -11.34
C ILE A 622 9.26 23.60 -11.32
N GLN A 623 9.00 23.05 -10.13
CA GLN A 623 8.34 21.75 -9.97
C GLN A 623 6.83 21.93 -9.71
N VAL A 624 6.02 21.09 -10.36
CA VAL A 624 4.60 20.89 -10.06
C VAL A 624 4.33 19.39 -10.19
N ILE A 625 3.73 18.75 -9.16
CA ILE A 625 3.62 17.28 -9.07
C ILE A 625 2.19 16.90 -8.67
N GLN A 626 1.53 16.04 -9.45
CA GLN A 626 0.44 15.18 -8.94
C GLN A 626 0.16 13.96 -9.86
N VAL A 627 0.11 12.77 -9.27
CA VAL A 627 -0.06 11.45 -9.93
C VAL A 627 -1.46 11.25 -10.54
N ARG A 628 -1.56 10.56 -11.69
CA ARG A 628 -2.85 10.20 -12.32
C ARG A 628 -3.39 8.86 -11.82
N LEU A 629 -4.67 8.85 -11.44
CA LEU A 629 -5.49 7.62 -11.30
C LEU A 629 -6.81 7.67 -12.08
N ARG A 630 -7.30 8.89 -12.35
CA ARG A 630 -8.59 9.15 -12.98
C ARG A 630 -8.54 8.88 -14.48
N LYS A 631 -9.40 7.97 -14.95
CA LYS A 631 -9.73 7.82 -16.38
C LYS A 631 -10.21 9.16 -16.98
N PRO A 632 -10.25 9.32 -18.31
CA PRO A 632 -10.58 10.61 -18.88
C PRO A 632 -12.11 10.88 -18.88
N ASP A 633 -12.95 9.83 -18.90
CA ASP A 633 -14.41 9.87 -18.68
C ASP A 633 -14.85 10.28 -17.25
N TYR A 634 -13.88 10.58 -16.38
CA TYR A 634 -14.08 10.96 -14.99
C TYR A 634 -14.89 12.26 -14.85
N LYS A 635 -16.09 12.14 -14.27
CA LYS A 635 -16.90 13.29 -13.84
C LYS A 635 -16.61 13.57 -12.36
N PRO A 636 -16.14 14.77 -11.95
CA PRO A 636 -15.82 15.03 -10.55
C PRO A 636 -17.05 14.89 -9.64
N PRO A 637 -16.89 14.43 -8.39
CA PRO A 637 -18.01 14.28 -7.46
C PRO A 637 -18.53 15.65 -7.02
N PHE A 638 -19.86 15.80 -6.97
CA PHE A 638 -20.53 17.04 -6.56
C PHE A 638 -20.23 17.45 -5.11
N SER A 639 -19.89 16.48 -4.26
CA SER A 639 -19.51 16.70 -2.86
C SER A 639 -18.27 15.88 -2.53
N ARG A 640 -17.35 16.49 -1.77
CA ARG A 640 -16.12 15.85 -1.29
C ARG A 640 -15.89 16.20 0.18
N ALA A 641 -15.58 15.20 1.00
CA ALA A 641 -15.21 15.40 2.40
C ALA A 641 -13.77 15.96 2.52
N SER A 642 -13.50 16.68 3.62
CA SER A 642 -12.23 17.37 3.85
C SER A 642 -11.24 16.52 4.64
N LYS A 643 -9.98 16.45 4.19
CA LYS A 643 -8.88 15.87 4.97
C LYS A 643 -8.51 16.82 6.11
N ILE A 644 -8.41 16.29 7.33
CA ILE A 644 -8.01 17.01 8.54
C ILE A 644 -6.96 16.21 9.31
N SER A 645 -6.05 16.89 10.01
CA SER A 645 -5.07 16.24 10.88
C SER A 645 -5.74 15.58 12.09
N ARG A 646 -5.27 14.39 12.45
CA ARG A 646 -5.67 13.63 13.64
C ARG A 646 -5.17 14.34 14.90
N THR A 647 -6.06 14.57 15.87
CA THR A 647 -5.73 15.19 17.17
C THR A 647 -5.12 14.21 18.17
N ASP A 648 -5.23 12.92 17.88
CA ASP A 648 -5.07 11.83 18.85
C ASP A 648 -3.76 11.08 18.57
N ALA A 649 -2.70 11.45 19.28
CA ALA A 649 -1.37 10.85 19.14
C ALA A 649 -1.29 9.44 19.76
N GLY A 650 -0.55 8.53 19.12
CA GLY A 650 -0.30 7.18 19.64
C GLY A 650 -1.47 6.20 19.54
N TYR A 651 -2.42 6.44 18.62
CA TYR A 651 -3.72 5.73 18.55
C TYR A 651 -3.63 4.20 18.38
N ARG A 652 -2.46 3.64 18.03
CA ARG A 652 -2.29 2.18 17.80
C ARG A 652 -1.05 1.53 18.41
N VAL A 653 -0.17 2.26 19.11
CA VAL A 653 1.11 1.70 19.61
C VAL A 653 0.86 0.69 20.73
N ALA A 654 1.38 -0.54 20.57
CA ALA A 654 1.08 -1.66 21.45
C ALA A 654 2.17 -1.94 22.49
N ASP A 655 2.06 -1.33 23.67
CA ASP A 655 2.87 -1.63 24.87
C ASP A 655 2.61 -3.04 25.47
N GLY A 656 1.96 -3.95 24.75
CA GLY A 656 1.44 -5.23 25.25
C GLY A 656 2.27 -6.45 24.86
N SER A 657 1.77 -7.63 25.25
CA SER A 657 2.11 -8.86 24.51
C SER A 657 1.30 -8.86 23.21
N ILE A 658 1.88 -9.38 22.12
CA ILE A 658 1.26 -9.43 20.79
C ILE A 658 1.26 -10.88 20.32
N ALA A 659 0.18 -11.35 19.70
CA ALA A 659 0.08 -12.65 19.05
C ALA A 659 -0.50 -12.49 17.64
N ALA A 660 0.24 -12.93 16.63
CA ALA A 660 -0.21 -12.94 15.25
C ALA A 660 -0.51 -14.37 14.78
N ILE A 661 -1.71 -14.58 14.25
CA ILE A 661 -2.07 -15.79 13.51
C ILE A 661 -1.94 -15.48 12.02
N ASP A 662 -0.99 -16.14 11.37
CA ASP A 662 -1.02 -16.26 9.91
C ASP A 662 -2.01 -17.36 9.54
N PHE A 663 -3.25 -16.94 9.22
CA PHE A 663 -4.28 -17.82 8.69
C PHE A 663 -4.06 -17.99 7.19
N GLY A 664 -2.99 -18.69 6.81
CA GLY A 664 -2.60 -18.89 5.41
C GLY A 664 -3.46 -19.92 4.67
N THR A 665 -3.38 -19.90 3.33
CA THR A 665 -4.28 -20.68 2.47
C THR A 665 -4.13 -22.19 2.61
N THR A 666 -2.89 -22.69 2.51
CA THR A 666 -2.57 -24.12 2.68
C THR A 666 -2.16 -24.46 4.10
N SER A 667 -1.81 -23.47 4.91
CA SER A 667 -1.06 -23.69 6.15
C SER A 667 -1.17 -22.49 7.10
N VAL A 668 -1.22 -22.78 8.40
CA VAL A 668 -1.35 -21.81 9.50
C VAL A 668 -0.05 -21.77 10.31
N SER A 669 0.33 -20.60 10.80
CA SER A 669 1.41 -20.42 11.79
C SER A 669 1.06 -19.35 12.82
N VAL A 670 1.70 -19.38 13.98
CA VAL A 670 1.53 -18.36 15.04
C VAL A 670 2.87 -17.79 15.45
N ALA A 671 2.95 -16.46 15.46
CA ALA A 671 4.07 -15.71 16.04
C ALA A 671 3.60 -14.91 17.25
N PHE A 672 4.49 -14.64 18.20
CA PHE A 672 4.20 -13.84 19.37
C PHE A 672 5.43 -13.07 19.89
N LEU A 673 5.16 -12.03 20.66
CA LEU A 673 6.13 -11.27 21.45
C LEU A 673 5.51 -11.03 22.82
N THR A 674 6.15 -11.41 23.92
CA THR A 674 5.60 -11.09 25.26
C THR A 674 6.16 -9.77 25.77
N LYS A 675 5.42 -9.07 26.63
CA LYS A 675 5.82 -7.74 27.12
C LYS A 675 7.16 -7.80 27.87
N GLY A 676 8.21 -7.30 27.21
CA GLY A 676 9.60 -7.25 27.70
C GLY A 676 10.59 -7.98 26.79
N ASP A 677 10.12 -8.88 25.93
CA ASP A 677 10.93 -9.54 24.93
C ASP A 677 11.38 -8.56 23.83
N LYS A 678 12.55 -8.82 23.25
CA LYS A 678 13.05 -8.05 22.08
C LYS A 678 12.77 -8.73 20.75
N LYS A 679 12.86 -10.06 20.69
CA LYS A 679 12.73 -10.89 19.47
C LYS A 679 11.36 -11.56 19.41
N VAL A 680 10.79 -11.62 18.21
CA VAL A 680 9.54 -12.33 17.93
C VAL A 680 9.81 -13.84 17.87
N THR A 681 8.99 -14.62 18.58
CA THR A 681 9.07 -16.09 18.66
C THR A 681 7.89 -16.71 17.90
N THR A 682 8.03 -17.94 17.41
CA THR A 682 6.93 -18.70 16.79
C THR A 682 6.55 -19.91 17.63
N LEU A 683 5.25 -20.26 17.62
CA LEU A 683 4.72 -21.40 18.34
C LEU A 683 4.89 -22.68 17.51
N ILE A 684 5.41 -23.74 18.13
CA ILE A 684 5.40 -25.09 17.55
C ILE A 684 3.98 -25.65 17.65
N LEU A 685 3.32 -25.79 16.49
CA LEU A 685 1.93 -26.24 16.36
C LEU A 685 1.82 -27.77 16.20
N ASP A 686 2.78 -28.40 15.52
CA ASP A 686 2.94 -29.87 15.51
C ASP A 686 4.15 -30.26 16.36
N GLN A 687 3.92 -31.03 17.42
CA GLN A 687 4.94 -31.45 18.38
C GLN A 687 5.64 -32.76 17.97
N GLU A 688 5.06 -33.55 17.05
CA GLU A 688 5.70 -34.75 16.49
C GLU A 688 6.70 -34.35 15.41
N GLU A 689 6.29 -33.44 14.52
CA GLU A 689 7.10 -32.91 13.40
C GLU A 689 7.94 -31.69 13.79
N GLN A 690 7.81 -31.21 15.04
CA GLN A 690 8.44 -29.98 15.56
C GLN A 690 8.23 -28.74 14.65
N SER A 691 7.06 -28.64 14.04
CA SER A 691 6.76 -27.59 13.05
C SER A 691 6.02 -26.39 13.64
N ALA A 692 6.53 -25.19 13.32
CA ALA A 692 5.86 -23.91 13.58
C ALA A 692 4.79 -23.55 12.52
N ARG A 693 4.74 -24.28 11.39
CA ARG A 693 3.78 -24.05 10.30
C ARG A 693 3.17 -25.38 9.86
N VAL A 694 1.87 -25.52 10.04
CA VAL A 694 1.13 -26.78 9.80
C VAL A 694 0.07 -26.59 8.73
N PRO A 695 -0.42 -27.66 8.05
CA PRO A 695 -1.54 -27.58 7.13
C PRO A 695 -2.76 -26.85 7.71
N ASN A 696 -3.49 -26.09 6.89
CA ASN A 696 -4.76 -25.48 7.26
C ASN A 696 -5.86 -26.53 7.13
N ALA A 697 -5.80 -27.52 8.00
CA ALA A 697 -6.63 -28.72 8.04
C ALA A 697 -7.11 -28.98 9.47
N VAL A 698 -8.40 -29.28 9.64
CA VAL A 698 -9.04 -29.49 10.94
C VAL A 698 -9.97 -30.68 10.89
N LEU A 699 -9.84 -31.56 11.90
CA LEU A 699 -10.73 -32.69 12.14
C LEU A 699 -11.55 -32.41 13.39
N LEU A 700 -12.85 -32.23 13.20
CA LEU A 700 -13.83 -31.98 14.25
C LEU A 700 -14.53 -33.28 14.63
N LYS A 701 -14.97 -33.37 15.89
CA LYS A 701 -15.80 -34.44 16.44
C LYS A 701 -17.12 -33.87 16.95
N LYS A 702 -18.22 -34.57 16.65
CA LYS A 702 -19.55 -34.37 17.23
C LYS A 702 -19.63 -35.13 18.55
N GLU A 703 -19.93 -34.45 19.65
CA GLU A 703 -20.17 -35.06 20.97
C GLU A 703 -21.69 -35.30 21.18
N ASP A 704 -22.07 -36.25 22.04
CA ASP A 704 -23.46 -36.74 22.17
C ASP A 704 -24.48 -35.67 22.59
N ASP A 705 -24.04 -34.60 23.27
CA ASP A 705 -24.88 -33.45 23.62
C ASP A 705 -24.98 -32.39 22.50
N GLY A 706 -24.45 -32.70 21.32
CA GLY A 706 -24.40 -31.83 20.15
C GLY A 706 -23.30 -30.76 20.21
N LYS A 707 -22.31 -30.87 21.11
CA LYS A 707 -21.08 -30.05 21.01
C LYS A 707 -20.20 -30.50 19.85
N ILE A 708 -19.35 -29.56 19.41
CA ILE A 708 -18.31 -29.76 18.42
C ILE A 708 -16.96 -29.49 19.09
N LYS A 709 -16.02 -30.43 18.94
CA LYS A 709 -14.68 -30.35 19.48
C LYS A 709 -13.65 -30.57 18.39
N VAL A 710 -12.56 -29.79 18.37
CA VAL A 710 -11.40 -30.08 17.52
C VAL A 710 -10.67 -31.30 18.10
N GLU A 711 -10.63 -32.39 17.34
CA GLU A 711 -9.91 -33.61 17.73
C GLU A 711 -8.47 -33.65 17.17
N ALA A 712 -8.23 -33.02 16.02
CA ALA A 712 -6.89 -32.82 15.47
C ALA A 712 -6.83 -31.61 14.53
N PHE A 713 -5.62 -31.10 14.34
CA PHE A 713 -5.29 -29.97 13.48
C PHE A 713 -3.96 -30.23 12.75
N GLY A 714 -3.74 -29.61 11.60
CA GLY A 714 -2.49 -29.75 10.84
C GLY A 714 -2.25 -31.16 10.28
N SER A 715 -0.99 -31.58 10.23
CA SER A 715 -0.56 -32.91 9.73
C SER A 715 -1.28 -34.04 10.46
N LEU A 716 -1.52 -33.89 11.77
CA LEU A 716 -2.28 -34.86 12.57
C LEU A 716 -3.75 -34.99 12.14
N ALA A 717 -4.39 -33.93 11.64
CA ALA A 717 -5.76 -34.01 11.12
C ALA A 717 -5.82 -34.86 9.83
N GLN A 718 -4.87 -34.63 8.90
CA GLN A 718 -4.71 -35.42 7.68
C GLN A 718 -4.44 -36.90 8.01
N LYS A 719 -3.43 -37.17 8.86
CA LYS A 719 -3.07 -38.53 9.30
C LYS A 719 -4.25 -39.27 9.94
N LYS A 720 -5.02 -38.61 10.82
CA LYS A 720 -6.22 -39.21 11.44
C LYS A 720 -7.33 -39.45 10.42
N PHE A 721 -7.70 -38.46 9.59
CA PHE A 721 -8.82 -38.62 8.66
C PHE A 721 -8.55 -39.69 7.60
N THR A 722 -7.32 -39.74 7.06
CA THR A 722 -6.91 -40.73 6.04
C THR A 722 -6.79 -42.17 6.56
N SER A 723 -6.64 -42.36 7.88
CA SER A 723 -6.60 -43.68 8.53
C SER A 723 -7.88 -44.09 9.28
N MET A 724 -8.88 -43.19 9.34
CA MET A 724 -10.14 -43.40 10.07
C MET A 724 -11.02 -44.46 9.40
N ARG A 725 -11.70 -45.29 10.20
CA ARG A 725 -12.63 -46.30 9.66
C ARG A 725 -13.99 -45.67 9.34
N SER A 726 -14.65 -46.16 8.28
CA SER A 726 -16.00 -45.76 7.85
C SER A 726 -17.01 -45.56 9.00
N LYS A 727 -17.06 -46.51 9.94
CA LYS A 727 -17.95 -46.48 11.12
C LYS A 727 -17.67 -45.32 12.08
N GLU A 728 -16.46 -44.78 12.09
CA GLU A 728 -16.03 -43.66 12.93
C GLU A 728 -16.27 -42.32 12.24
N GLN A 729 -16.16 -42.25 10.90
CA GLN A 729 -16.25 -40.99 10.14
C GLN A 729 -17.59 -40.25 10.32
N HIS A 730 -18.70 -40.97 10.54
CA HIS A 730 -20.03 -40.40 10.75
C HIS A 730 -20.11 -39.43 11.96
N ALA A 731 -19.25 -39.63 12.97
CA ALA A 731 -19.15 -38.78 14.16
C ALA A 731 -18.17 -37.59 14.00
N HIS A 732 -17.54 -37.45 12.83
CA HIS A 732 -16.50 -36.46 12.59
C HIS A 732 -16.84 -35.56 11.39
N VAL A 733 -16.09 -34.46 11.26
CA VAL A 733 -16.20 -33.51 10.14
C VAL A 733 -14.80 -33.06 9.75
N TYR A 734 -14.41 -33.23 8.49
CA TYR A 734 -13.10 -32.81 8.01
C TYR A 734 -13.18 -31.58 7.08
N PHE A 735 -12.29 -30.62 7.32
CA PHE A 735 -12.08 -29.44 6.47
C PHE A 735 -10.59 -29.22 6.23
N GLU A 736 -10.23 -28.78 5.02
CA GLU A 736 -8.87 -28.40 4.64
C GLU A 736 -8.90 -27.24 3.63
N ARG A 737 -7.86 -26.39 3.63
CA ARG A 737 -7.61 -25.30 2.65
C ARG A 737 -8.76 -24.27 2.55
N ILE A 738 -9.53 -24.11 3.62
CA ILE A 738 -10.82 -23.39 3.68
C ILE A 738 -10.77 -21.94 3.17
N LYS A 739 -9.63 -21.26 3.28
CA LYS A 739 -9.40 -19.88 2.80
C LYS A 739 -9.61 -19.73 1.28
N MET A 740 -9.47 -20.80 0.49
CA MET A 740 -9.71 -20.79 -0.97
C MET A 740 -11.14 -20.44 -1.39
N LEU A 741 -12.09 -20.42 -0.44
CA LEU A 741 -13.47 -20.01 -0.66
C LEU A 741 -13.66 -18.48 -0.58
N MET A 742 -12.76 -17.77 0.11
CA MET A 742 -12.77 -16.30 0.26
C MET A 742 -11.95 -15.60 -0.83
N ARG A 743 -12.00 -16.08 -2.07
CA ARG A 743 -11.31 -15.44 -3.22
C ARG A 743 -12.10 -14.22 -3.71
N ARG A 744 -11.38 -13.17 -4.14
CA ARG A 744 -11.90 -11.86 -4.59
C ARG A 744 -13.02 -11.93 -5.66
N GLU A 745 -13.06 -13.01 -6.44
CA GLU A 745 -14.04 -13.27 -7.51
C GLU A 745 -15.35 -13.89 -6.99
N LYS A 746 -15.36 -14.47 -5.78
CA LYS A 746 -16.57 -14.96 -5.12
C LYS A 746 -17.05 -13.95 -4.10
N VAL A 747 -18.30 -13.50 -4.26
CA VAL A 747 -18.97 -12.68 -3.24
C VAL A 747 -19.18 -13.55 -2.00
N VAL A 748 -18.58 -13.14 -0.89
CA VAL A 748 -18.76 -13.77 0.44
C VAL A 748 -19.71 -12.90 1.28
N ASP A 749 -20.50 -13.54 2.13
CA ASP A 749 -21.38 -12.91 3.11
C ASP A 749 -21.45 -13.75 4.40
N ARG A 750 -22.19 -13.27 5.40
CA ARG A 750 -22.31 -13.96 6.71
C ARG A 750 -22.97 -15.34 6.61
N ASP A 751 -23.77 -15.56 5.57
CA ASP A 751 -24.57 -16.78 5.39
C ASP A 751 -23.91 -17.79 4.43
N THR A 752 -22.68 -17.50 3.98
CA THR A 752 -21.94 -18.35 3.02
C THR A 752 -21.66 -19.73 3.60
N VAL A 753 -22.20 -20.76 2.93
CA VAL A 753 -22.12 -22.18 3.32
C VAL A 753 -20.94 -22.86 2.63
N VAL A 754 -20.28 -23.76 3.36
CA VAL A 754 -19.27 -24.70 2.86
C VAL A 754 -19.70 -26.14 3.13
N GLU A 755 -19.39 -27.03 2.19
CA GLU A 755 -19.53 -28.48 2.35
C GLU A 755 -18.21 -29.06 2.89
N SER A 756 -18.31 -29.90 3.91
CA SER A 756 -17.16 -30.62 4.47
C SER A 756 -16.78 -31.80 3.57
N PHE A 757 -15.55 -32.31 3.69
CA PHE A 757 -15.12 -33.55 3.03
C PHE A 757 -15.85 -34.81 3.56
N SER A 758 -16.73 -34.63 4.55
CA SER A 758 -17.63 -35.63 5.11
C SER A 758 -19.09 -35.48 4.60
N GLY A 759 -19.34 -34.57 3.65
CA GLY A 759 -20.65 -34.35 2.99
C GLY A 759 -21.61 -33.38 3.71
N ASP A 760 -21.44 -33.16 5.00
CA ASP A 760 -22.25 -32.21 5.78
C ASP A 760 -21.95 -30.74 5.43
N LYS A 761 -22.95 -29.86 5.58
CA LYS A 761 -22.89 -28.42 5.25
C LYS A 761 -22.92 -27.51 6.49
N TYR A 762 -22.07 -26.49 6.49
CA TYR A 762 -21.83 -25.59 7.62
C TYR A 762 -21.56 -24.15 7.17
N TYR A 763 -21.75 -23.16 8.05
CA TYR A 763 -21.41 -21.77 7.75
C TYR A 763 -19.88 -21.54 7.80
N LEU A 764 -19.34 -20.88 6.77
CA LEU A 764 -17.90 -20.67 6.60
C LEU A 764 -17.25 -19.94 7.79
N VAL A 765 -17.92 -18.91 8.32
CA VAL A 765 -17.43 -18.12 9.47
C VAL A 765 -17.33 -18.96 10.76
N GLU A 766 -18.21 -19.94 10.96
CA GLU A 766 -18.15 -20.86 12.10
C GLU A 766 -16.97 -21.85 11.99
N VAL A 767 -16.69 -22.35 10.77
CA VAL A 767 -15.55 -23.23 10.52
C VAL A 767 -14.22 -22.50 10.78
N ILE A 768 -14.10 -21.25 10.33
CA ILE A 768 -12.95 -20.39 10.62
C ILE A 768 -12.84 -20.13 12.13
N ALA A 769 -13.96 -19.89 12.82
CA ALA A 769 -13.98 -19.65 14.26
C ALA A 769 -13.48 -20.87 15.06
N PHE A 770 -13.85 -22.11 14.71
CA PHE A 770 -13.31 -23.31 15.35
C PHE A 770 -11.78 -23.43 15.18
N ILE A 771 -11.25 -23.10 14.00
CA ILE A 771 -9.80 -23.12 13.75
C ILE A 771 -9.08 -22.05 14.57
N LEU A 772 -9.55 -20.79 14.51
CA LEU A 772 -8.98 -19.67 15.27
C LEU A 772 -9.04 -19.95 16.79
N GLN A 773 -10.11 -20.56 17.28
CA GLN A 773 -10.25 -20.95 18.68
C GLN A 773 -9.22 -22.00 19.09
N HIS A 774 -9.03 -23.05 18.29
CA HIS A 774 -8.02 -24.08 18.58
C HIS A 774 -6.60 -23.53 18.57
N VAL A 775 -6.26 -22.70 17.57
CA VAL A 775 -4.95 -22.07 17.44
C VAL A 775 -4.67 -21.11 18.61
N LYS A 776 -5.69 -20.35 19.05
CA LYS A 776 -5.67 -19.55 20.27
C LYS A 776 -5.47 -20.43 21.51
N ASP A 777 -6.25 -21.49 21.67
CA ASP A 777 -6.20 -22.37 22.84
C ASP A 777 -4.86 -23.11 22.94
N LEU A 778 -4.20 -23.45 21.82
CA LEU A 778 -2.83 -23.98 21.78
C LEU A 778 -1.80 -22.96 22.31
N LEU A 779 -1.90 -21.68 21.90
CA LEU A 779 -1.01 -20.62 22.42
C LEU A 779 -1.22 -20.39 23.91
N ILE A 780 -2.48 -20.39 24.37
CA ILE A 780 -2.81 -20.23 25.79
C ILE A 780 -2.40 -21.46 26.60
N TYR A 781 -2.48 -22.66 26.04
CA TYR A 781 -1.95 -23.88 26.66
C TYR A 781 -0.42 -23.81 26.80
N HIS A 782 0.31 -23.44 25.74
CA HIS A 782 1.76 -23.22 25.78
C HIS A 782 2.15 -22.27 26.92
N PHE A 783 1.49 -21.11 27.02
CA PHE A 783 1.74 -20.18 28.12
C PHE A 783 1.26 -20.66 29.48
N SER A 784 0.22 -21.50 29.57
CA SER A 784 -0.25 -22.09 30.83
C SER A 784 0.80 -22.96 31.52
N CYS A 785 1.71 -23.54 30.74
CA CYS A 785 2.86 -24.32 31.21
C CYS A 785 4.08 -23.45 31.63
N THR A 786 4.03 -22.13 31.47
CA THR A 786 5.14 -21.22 31.81
C THR A 786 5.01 -20.59 33.21
N VAL A 787 6.10 -19.97 33.68
CA VAL A 787 6.19 -19.28 34.99
C VAL A 787 5.20 -18.10 35.12
N LYS A 788 4.66 -17.58 34.00
CA LYS A 788 3.62 -16.55 33.97
C LYS A 788 2.53 -16.93 32.95
N PRO A 789 1.50 -17.70 33.34
CA PRO A 789 0.36 -18.02 32.48
C PRO A 789 -0.33 -16.77 31.92
N LEU A 790 -0.20 -16.59 30.61
CA LEU A 790 -0.90 -15.57 29.82
C LEU A 790 -2.26 -16.11 29.35
N LYS A 791 -3.24 -15.22 29.21
CA LYS A 791 -4.58 -15.50 28.70
C LYS A 791 -4.77 -14.87 27.33
N THR A 792 -5.81 -15.28 26.61
CA THR A 792 -6.16 -14.67 25.32
C THR A 792 -6.34 -13.16 25.42
N THR A 793 -6.95 -12.66 26.50
CA THR A 793 -7.12 -11.23 26.78
C THR A 793 -5.86 -10.50 27.24
N ASP A 794 -4.71 -11.16 27.36
CA ASP A 794 -3.44 -10.49 27.65
C ASP A 794 -2.71 -10.08 26.35
N PHE A 795 -2.99 -10.75 25.23
CA PHE A 795 -2.46 -10.43 23.90
C PHE A 795 -3.28 -9.36 23.17
N ASP A 796 -2.57 -8.52 22.42
CA ASP A 796 -3.11 -7.87 21.22
C ASP A 796 -3.07 -8.91 20.09
N TRP A 797 -4.23 -9.25 19.55
CA TRP A 797 -4.34 -10.23 18.47
C TRP A 797 -4.20 -9.58 17.12
N VAL A 798 -3.43 -10.22 16.26
CA VAL A 798 -3.29 -9.89 14.84
C VAL A 798 -3.72 -11.10 14.03
N ILE A 799 -4.53 -10.89 13.00
CA ILE A 799 -4.83 -11.91 11.99
C ILE A 799 -4.37 -11.37 10.64
N THR A 800 -3.56 -12.14 9.93
CA THR A 800 -3.11 -11.71 8.60
C THR A 800 -4.18 -11.99 7.54
N VAL A 801 -4.29 -11.08 6.59
CA VAL A 801 -5.22 -11.16 5.45
C VAL A 801 -4.52 -10.74 4.16
N PRO A 802 -4.84 -11.35 3.00
CA PRO A 802 -4.30 -10.93 1.71
C PRO A 802 -4.58 -9.44 1.45
N ALA A 803 -3.64 -8.75 0.84
CA ALA A 803 -3.80 -7.35 0.50
C ALA A 803 -4.87 -7.18 -0.60
N ILE A 804 -4.95 -8.14 -1.54
CA ILE A 804 -5.93 -8.15 -2.64
C ILE A 804 -7.37 -8.46 -2.22
N TRP A 805 -7.62 -8.86 -0.96
CA TRP A 805 -8.97 -9.14 -0.47
C TRP A 805 -9.82 -7.87 -0.42
N ASP A 806 -11.08 -8.02 -0.79
CA ASP A 806 -12.09 -7.02 -0.45
C ASP A 806 -12.31 -6.99 1.07
N ALA A 807 -13.08 -6.00 1.53
CA ALA A 807 -13.31 -5.87 2.96
C ALA A 807 -14.44 -6.79 3.50
N ARG A 808 -15.12 -7.59 2.66
CA ARG A 808 -15.99 -8.69 3.10
C ARG A 808 -15.16 -9.82 3.67
N GLY A 809 -14.12 -10.27 2.94
CA GLY A 809 -13.16 -11.27 3.46
C GLY A 809 -12.48 -10.80 4.75
N LYS A 810 -12.07 -9.53 4.80
CA LYS A 810 -11.48 -8.91 6.01
C LYS A 810 -12.48 -8.92 7.18
N ARG A 811 -13.72 -8.49 6.97
CA ARG A 811 -14.80 -8.51 7.99
C ARG A 811 -15.11 -9.94 8.48
N MET A 812 -15.07 -10.96 7.61
CA MET A 812 -15.30 -12.35 8.01
C MET A 812 -14.24 -12.88 8.98
N MET A 813 -12.97 -12.55 8.77
CA MET A 813 -11.91 -12.92 9.71
C MET A 813 -12.08 -12.23 11.08
N ARG A 814 -12.55 -10.98 11.10
CA ARG A 814 -12.88 -10.27 12.35
C ARG A 814 -14.05 -10.92 13.09
N GLU A 815 -15.14 -11.24 12.40
CA GLU A 815 -16.30 -11.90 13.03
C GLU A 815 -15.96 -13.31 13.54
N ALA A 816 -15.24 -14.11 12.75
CA ALA A 816 -14.74 -15.42 13.18
C ALA A 816 -13.83 -15.31 14.42
N ALA A 817 -13.03 -14.25 14.56
CA ALA A 817 -12.18 -14.02 15.72
C ALA A 817 -12.94 -13.71 17.02
N TYR A 818 -14.07 -12.99 16.93
CA TYR A 818 -14.97 -12.79 18.08
C TYR A 818 -15.70 -14.10 18.43
N MET A 819 -16.22 -14.83 17.42
CA MET A 819 -16.86 -16.13 17.62
C MET A 819 -15.90 -17.17 18.23
N ALA A 820 -14.62 -17.14 17.86
CA ALA A 820 -13.54 -17.95 18.43
C ALA A 820 -13.13 -17.54 19.85
N GLY A 821 -13.63 -16.40 20.36
CA GLY A 821 -13.29 -15.86 21.67
C GLY A 821 -11.81 -15.48 21.82
N LEU A 822 -11.21 -14.82 20.82
CA LEU A 822 -9.85 -14.28 20.94
C LEU A 822 -9.79 -13.09 21.92
N LEU A 823 -10.82 -12.25 21.93
CA LEU A 823 -10.85 -11.00 22.71
C LEU A 823 -11.69 -11.06 24.00
N SER A 824 -12.29 -12.21 24.32
CA SER A 824 -13.16 -12.41 25.49
C SER A 824 -12.51 -13.31 26.55
N GLY A 825 -12.98 -13.23 27.80
CA GLY A 825 -12.58 -14.12 28.90
C GLY A 825 -13.45 -15.38 29.02
N TYR A 826 -14.34 -15.60 28.04
CA TYR A 826 -15.32 -16.68 27.95
C TYR A 826 -14.87 -17.75 26.94
N GLY A 827 -15.58 -18.88 26.88
CA GLY A 827 -15.43 -19.82 25.76
C GLY A 827 -15.95 -19.17 24.46
N GLY A 828 -15.35 -19.54 23.32
CA GLY A 828 -15.90 -19.20 22.01
C GLY A 828 -16.91 -20.24 21.54
N ILE A 829 -16.99 -20.42 20.22
CA ILE A 829 -17.89 -21.36 19.55
C ILE A 829 -17.72 -22.81 20.07
N THR A 830 -18.86 -23.47 20.29
CA THR A 830 -18.94 -24.85 20.82
C THR A 830 -19.92 -25.75 20.05
N LYS A 831 -20.70 -25.17 19.13
CA LYS A 831 -21.68 -25.84 18.25
C LYS A 831 -21.70 -25.11 16.92
N PHE A 832 -22.03 -25.81 15.83
CA PHE A 832 -22.44 -25.18 14.58
C PHE A 832 -23.91 -24.76 14.65
N THR A 833 -24.26 -23.67 14.00
CA THR A 833 -25.66 -23.29 13.75
C THR A 833 -26.21 -24.14 12.61
N PRO A 834 -27.39 -24.79 12.76
CA PRO A 834 -28.01 -25.53 11.66
C PRO A 834 -28.24 -24.62 10.44
N VAL A 835 -27.67 -25.01 9.30
CA VAL A 835 -27.82 -24.26 8.04
C VAL A 835 -29.29 -24.15 7.68
N SER A 836 -29.81 -22.92 7.63
CA SER A 836 -31.24 -22.64 7.50
C SER A 836 -31.51 -21.40 6.65
N TYR A 837 -32.79 -21.10 6.41
CA TYR A 837 -33.21 -19.90 5.68
C TYR A 837 -33.00 -18.58 6.47
N ARG A 838 -32.52 -18.64 7.72
CA ARG A 838 -32.22 -17.49 8.57
C ARG A 838 -30.72 -17.18 8.55
N SER A 839 -30.40 -15.90 8.53
CA SER A 839 -29.02 -15.44 8.62
C SER A 839 -28.39 -15.69 9.98
N LEU A 840 -27.07 -15.89 10.00
CA LEU A 840 -26.31 -15.99 11.24
C LEU A 840 -26.38 -14.69 12.07
N PRO A 841 -26.45 -14.77 13.41
CA PRO A 841 -26.42 -13.60 14.27
C PRO A 841 -25.05 -12.92 14.25
N LEU A 842 -25.04 -11.59 14.48
CA LEU A 842 -23.81 -10.83 14.71
C LEU A 842 -23.13 -11.27 16.02
N PRO A 843 -21.80 -11.49 16.04
CA PRO A 843 -21.06 -11.74 17.27
C PRO A 843 -20.77 -10.44 18.04
N ASP A 844 -20.70 -10.52 19.36
CA ASP A 844 -20.40 -9.37 20.23
C ASP A 844 -18.95 -8.87 20.06
N GLU A 845 -18.78 -7.62 19.61
CA GLU A 845 -17.46 -6.99 19.39
C GLU A 845 -16.80 -6.51 20.69
N VAL A 846 -16.33 -7.45 21.51
CA VAL A 846 -15.69 -7.17 22.81
C VAL A 846 -14.20 -6.80 22.63
N ASN A 847 -13.75 -5.66 23.16
CA ASN A 847 -12.37 -5.13 23.06
C ASN A 847 -11.83 -4.91 21.62
N PRO A 848 -12.56 -4.23 20.71
CA PRO A 848 -12.25 -4.16 19.28
C PRO A 848 -10.83 -3.63 18.96
N ASP A 849 -10.33 -2.65 19.74
CA ASP A 849 -9.01 -2.01 19.55
C ASP A 849 -7.81 -2.96 19.74
N ARG A 850 -8.05 -4.17 20.28
CA ARG A 850 -7.05 -5.21 20.55
C ARG A 850 -7.07 -6.38 19.56
N LEU A 851 -7.94 -6.33 18.54
CA LEU A 851 -7.82 -7.16 17.34
C LEU A 851 -7.49 -6.25 16.16
N SER A 852 -6.37 -6.52 15.50
CA SER A 852 -5.99 -5.87 14.24
C SER A 852 -5.96 -6.90 13.12
N LEU A 853 -6.37 -6.50 11.92
CA LEU A 853 -5.98 -7.23 10.71
C LEU A 853 -4.67 -6.64 10.20
N ALA A 854 -3.74 -7.48 9.73
CA ALA A 854 -2.50 -7.05 9.08
C ALA A 854 -2.49 -7.53 7.64
N LEU A 855 -2.00 -6.72 6.69
CA LEU A 855 -1.88 -7.17 5.31
C LEU A 855 -0.66 -8.09 5.17
N GLU A 856 -0.83 -9.23 4.50
CA GLU A 856 0.20 -10.28 4.36
C GLU A 856 1.54 -9.74 3.79
N PRO A 857 1.59 -9.04 2.65
CA PRO A 857 2.85 -8.54 2.09
C PRO A 857 3.41 -7.32 2.84
N GLU A 858 2.59 -6.52 3.54
CA GLU A 858 3.08 -5.46 4.45
C GLU A 858 3.74 -6.07 5.69
N SER A 859 3.20 -7.16 6.19
CA SER A 859 3.79 -7.91 7.31
C SER A 859 5.15 -8.47 6.88
N ALA A 860 5.21 -9.15 5.74
CA ALA A 860 6.45 -9.68 5.21
C ALA A 860 7.48 -8.59 4.82
N ALA A 861 7.05 -7.36 4.48
CA ALA A 861 7.94 -6.21 4.31
C ALA A 861 8.73 -5.89 5.61
N PHE A 862 8.03 -5.78 6.74
CA PHE A 862 8.67 -5.51 8.05
C PHE A 862 9.70 -6.59 8.40
N TYR A 863 9.32 -7.86 8.27
CA TYR A 863 10.22 -8.98 8.54
C TYR A 863 11.44 -8.99 7.63
N SER A 864 11.25 -8.77 6.33
CA SER A 864 12.35 -8.83 5.34
C SER A 864 13.35 -7.70 5.58
N GLN A 865 12.87 -6.48 5.85
CA GLN A 865 13.71 -5.33 6.15
C GLN A 865 14.45 -5.46 7.49
N GLU A 866 13.77 -5.89 8.56
CA GLU A 866 14.41 -6.06 9.87
C GLU A 866 15.49 -7.17 9.83
N THR A 867 15.19 -8.32 9.20
CA THR A 867 16.13 -9.46 9.16
C THR A 867 17.28 -9.29 8.18
N VAL A 868 17.05 -8.79 6.97
CA VAL A 868 18.14 -8.58 5.99
C VAL A 868 18.99 -7.37 6.40
N GLY A 869 18.39 -6.31 6.94
CA GLY A 869 19.11 -5.18 7.51
C GLY A 869 20.02 -5.60 8.68
N ASP A 870 19.57 -6.50 9.55
CA ASP A 870 20.42 -7.03 10.64
C ASP A 870 21.51 -7.98 10.14
N GLN A 871 21.27 -8.76 9.08
CA GLN A 871 22.33 -9.56 8.44
C GLN A 871 23.45 -8.66 7.89
N ILE A 872 23.10 -7.63 7.12
CA ILE A 872 24.04 -6.65 6.54
C ILE A 872 24.87 -5.94 7.63
N LYS A 873 24.27 -5.63 8.79
CA LYS A 873 25.00 -5.06 9.94
C LYS A 873 25.91 -6.05 10.65
N SER A 874 25.58 -7.34 10.63
CA SER A 874 26.31 -8.39 11.38
C SER A 874 27.59 -8.85 10.68
N ASP A 875 27.63 -8.78 9.35
CA ASP A 875 28.80 -9.09 8.52
C ASP A 875 28.83 -8.16 7.29
N PRO A 876 29.35 -6.93 7.43
CA PRO A 876 29.38 -5.95 6.34
C PRO A 876 30.29 -6.35 5.17
N ASP A 877 31.28 -7.21 5.41
CA ASP A 877 32.28 -7.61 4.41
C ASP A 877 31.75 -8.71 3.46
N THR A 878 30.67 -9.42 3.83
CA THR A 878 29.93 -10.34 2.94
C THR A 878 28.60 -9.77 2.43
N ALA A 879 28.24 -8.54 2.80
CA ALA A 879 27.01 -7.89 2.39
C ALA A 879 26.99 -7.56 0.89
N ILE A 880 26.27 -8.36 0.10
CA ILE A 880 26.12 -8.21 -1.36
C ILE A 880 25.40 -6.88 -1.73
N ILE A 881 24.62 -6.32 -0.81
CA ILE A 881 23.78 -5.13 -1.00
C ILE A 881 23.83 -4.18 0.21
N GLN A 882 23.47 -2.91 -0.01
CA GLN A 882 23.13 -1.99 1.07
C GLN A 882 21.67 -2.18 1.51
N HIS A 883 21.28 -1.59 2.65
CA HIS A 883 19.90 -1.60 3.14
C HIS A 883 18.95 -0.95 2.09
N PRO A 884 17.99 -1.69 1.50
CA PRO A 884 17.25 -1.20 0.34
C PRO A 884 16.12 -0.25 0.74
N THR A 885 16.25 1.03 0.38
CA THR A 885 15.24 2.07 0.58
C THR A 885 14.02 1.92 -0.32
N ASP A 886 14.20 1.32 -1.50
CA ASP A 886 13.18 1.05 -2.52
C ASP A 886 13.08 -0.46 -2.73
N TYR A 887 11.89 -1.03 -2.57
CA TYR A 887 11.72 -2.49 -2.67
C TYR A 887 10.30 -2.94 -2.99
N MET A 888 10.17 -4.10 -3.61
CA MET A 888 8.90 -4.79 -3.81
C MET A 888 8.87 -6.11 -3.05
N VAL A 889 7.77 -6.38 -2.35
CA VAL A 889 7.49 -7.67 -1.72
C VAL A 889 6.57 -8.47 -2.64
N ILE A 890 6.99 -9.69 -2.94
CA ILE A 890 6.26 -10.70 -3.71
C ILE A 890 5.96 -11.85 -2.75
N ASP A 891 4.79 -11.81 -2.11
CA ASP A 891 4.36 -12.89 -1.21
C ASP A 891 3.77 -14.04 -2.02
N ALA A 892 4.61 -15.01 -2.35
CA ALA A 892 4.22 -16.23 -3.03
C ALA A 892 3.75 -17.26 -2.00
N GLY A 893 2.48 -17.13 -1.64
CA GLY A 893 1.80 -17.91 -0.61
C GLY A 893 1.33 -19.28 -1.07
N GLY A 894 0.50 -19.90 -0.22
CA GLY A 894 -0.02 -21.25 -0.46
C GLY A 894 -0.98 -21.34 -1.64
N GLY A 895 -1.78 -20.30 -1.92
CA GLY A 895 -2.78 -20.29 -3.00
C GLY A 895 -3.18 -18.90 -3.50
N THR A 896 -2.44 -17.87 -3.11
CA THR A 896 -2.45 -16.54 -3.73
C THR A 896 -1.01 -16.09 -3.93
N ILE A 897 -0.83 -15.09 -4.78
CA ILE A 897 0.30 -14.16 -4.68
C ILE A 897 -0.21 -12.76 -4.40
N ASP A 898 0.49 -12.05 -3.52
CA ASP A 898 0.17 -10.69 -3.10
C ASP A 898 1.42 -9.81 -3.22
N ILE A 899 1.35 -8.73 -4.01
CA ILE A 899 2.50 -7.92 -4.44
C ILE A 899 2.31 -6.45 -4.05
N THR A 900 3.30 -5.90 -3.35
CA THR A 900 3.33 -4.48 -2.93
C THR A 900 4.70 -3.84 -3.10
N ALA A 901 4.73 -2.58 -3.52
CA ALA A 901 5.91 -1.75 -3.64
C ALA A 901 5.99 -0.75 -2.49
N HIS A 902 7.19 -0.58 -1.94
CA HIS A 902 7.46 0.16 -0.72
C HIS A 902 8.63 1.12 -0.91
N ILE A 903 8.53 2.30 -0.31
CA ILE A 903 9.66 3.23 -0.14
C ILE A 903 9.82 3.56 1.34
N GLU A 904 11.04 3.45 1.85
CA GLU A 904 11.41 3.84 3.20
C GLU A 904 12.00 5.26 3.24
N VAL A 905 11.32 6.17 3.94
CA VAL A 905 11.68 7.59 4.12
C VAL A 905 11.59 7.96 5.59
N ASP A 906 12.73 8.34 6.17
CA ASP A 906 12.92 8.58 7.61
C ASP A 906 12.40 7.41 8.47
N ASP A 907 13.03 6.24 8.34
CA ASP A 907 12.70 4.95 8.99
C ASP A 907 11.24 4.47 8.80
N SER A 908 10.51 5.03 7.82
CA SER A 908 9.07 4.87 7.67
C SER A 908 8.64 4.53 6.25
N ILE A 909 7.71 3.60 6.12
CA ILE A 909 7.28 2.99 4.86
C ILE A 909 6.09 3.74 4.26
N VAL A 910 6.15 4.03 2.96
CA VAL A 910 5.03 4.39 2.10
C VAL A 910 4.76 3.24 1.14
N VAL A 911 3.50 2.79 1.05
CA VAL A 911 3.07 1.76 0.09
C VAL A 911 2.64 2.46 -1.21
N GLU A 912 3.45 2.31 -2.26
CA GLU A 912 3.36 3.11 -3.49
C GLU A 912 2.48 2.55 -4.59
N ASN A 913 2.10 1.27 -4.56
CA ASN A 913 1.10 0.71 -5.46
C ASN A 913 -0.24 0.47 -4.75
N ILE A 914 -1.32 0.36 -5.54
CA ILE A 914 -2.49 -0.41 -5.08
C ILE A 914 -2.06 -1.89 -5.10
N PRO A 915 -2.28 -2.68 -4.04
CA PRO A 915 -1.86 -4.08 -4.00
C PRO A 915 -2.37 -4.89 -5.19
N THR A 916 -1.44 -5.56 -5.88
CA THR A 916 -1.71 -6.46 -7.01
C THR A 916 -1.53 -7.91 -6.58
N GLY A 917 -2.08 -8.85 -7.34
CA GLY A 917 -2.06 -10.27 -6.98
C GLY A 917 -3.20 -11.07 -7.58
N ASN A 918 -3.10 -12.39 -7.47
CA ASN A 918 -4.02 -13.37 -8.08
C ASN A 918 -3.87 -14.75 -7.39
N ALA A 919 -4.40 -15.82 -7.99
CA ALA A 919 -4.43 -17.16 -7.42
C ALA A 919 -3.19 -18.05 -7.72
N TRP A 920 -2.09 -17.51 -8.25
CA TRP A 920 -0.90 -18.31 -8.65
C TRP A 920 0.01 -18.78 -7.50
N GLY A 921 -0.57 -19.25 -6.40
CA GLY A 921 0.16 -19.88 -5.30
C GLY A 921 0.40 -21.39 -5.49
N GLY A 922 1.10 -22.00 -4.53
CA GLY A 922 1.53 -23.41 -4.58
C GLY A 922 0.43 -24.48 -4.71
N THR A 923 -0.86 -24.14 -4.52
CA THR A 923 -2.02 -25.02 -4.83
C THR A 923 -2.20 -25.27 -6.31
N GLN A 924 -1.78 -24.35 -7.19
CA GLN A 924 -1.95 -24.51 -8.64
C GLN A 924 -1.14 -25.70 -9.17
N VAL A 925 -0.06 -26.07 -8.47
CA VAL A 925 0.74 -27.28 -8.74
C VAL A 925 -0.03 -28.55 -8.33
N ASN A 926 -0.85 -28.52 -7.27
CA ASN A 926 -1.76 -29.63 -6.94
C ASN A 926 -2.92 -29.72 -7.96
N GLU A 927 -3.47 -28.59 -8.41
CA GLU A 927 -4.55 -28.56 -9.40
C GLU A 927 -4.07 -29.11 -10.76
N ALA A 928 -2.87 -28.74 -11.20
CA ALA A 928 -2.23 -29.30 -12.40
C ALA A 928 -2.07 -30.82 -12.30
N PHE A 929 -1.60 -31.33 -11.15
CA PHE A 929 -1.51 -32.78 -10.92
C PHE A 929 -2.90 -33.45 -10.86
N SER A 930 -3.90 -32.82 -10.25
CA SER A 930 -5.29 -33.32 -10.27
C SER A 930 -5.79 -33.48 -11.70
N LYS A 931 -5.64 -32.45 -12.54
CA LYS A 931 -6.09 -32.50 -13.94
C LYS A 931 -5.35 -33.53 -14.78
N ILE A 932 -4.08 -33.79 -14.49
CA ILE A 932 -3.33 -34.91 -15.07
C ILE A 932 -3.91 -36.26 -14.63
N LEU A 933 -4.12 -36.48 -13.32
CA LEU A 933 -4.63 -37.76 -12.80
C LEU A 933 -6.08 -38.04 -13.24
N GLU A 934 -6.96 -37.03 -13.20
CA GLU A 934 -8.33 -37.06 -13.76
C GLU A 934 -8.33 -37.49 -15.25
N GLY A 935 -7.37 -37.01 -16.03
CA GLY A 935 -7.20 -37.34 -17.45
C GLY A 935 -6.57 -38.71 -17.73
N ILE A 936 -5.71 -39.20 -16.84
CA ILE A 936 -5.17 -40.57 -16.86
C ILE A 936 -6.34 -41.56 -16.66
N VAL A 937 -7.09 -41.40 -15.57
CA VAL A 937 -8.19 -42.32 -15.19
C VAL A 937 -9.50 -42.09 -15.94
N ASN A 938 -9.61 -40.97 -16.67
CA ASN A 938 -10.82 -40.52 -17.37
C ASN A 938 -12.05 -40.35 -16.44
N ASP A 939 -11.83 -39.66 -15.32
CA ASP A 939 -12.88 -39.29 -14.36
C ASP A 939 -12.68 -37.87 -13.81
N PRO A 940 -13.28 -36.84 -14.46
CA PRO A 940 -13.26 -35.46 -13.97
C PRO A 940 -13.78 -35.37 -12.54
N GLY A 941 -13.07 -34.65 -11.67
CA GLY A 941 -13.42 -34.53 -10.25
C GLY A 941 -13.47 -35.84 -9.45
N PHE A 942 -13.07 -36.97 -10.04
CA PHE A 942 -13.22 -38.32 -9.49
C PHE A 942 -14.68 -38.70 -9.13
N GLU A 943 -15.67 -38.16 -9.85
CA GLU A 943 -17.11 -38.36 -9.58
C GLU A 943 -17.54 -39.85 -9.54
N LYS A 944 -17.08 -40.69 -10.47
CA LYS A 944 -17.40 -42.13 -10.49
C LYS A 944 -16.78 -42.84 -9.29
N PHE A 945 -15.54 -42.49 -8.91
CA PHE A 945 -14.91 -43.07 -7.72
C PHE A 945 -15.57 -42.60 -6.43
N LEU A 946 -15.91 -41.32 -6.29
CA LEU A 946 -16.63 -40.79 -5.12
C LEU A 946 -18.01 -41.42 -4.96
N ALA A 947 -18.71 -41.74 -6.06
CA ALA A 947 -19.97 -42.49 -6.06
C ALA A 947 -19.79 -44.01 -5.79
N SER A 948 -18.57 -44.55 -5.81
CA SER A 948 -18.29 -45.99 -5.72
C SER A 948 -18.21 -46.52 -4.27
N GLY A 949 -19.36 -46.58 -3.60
CA GLY A 949 -19.48 -47.15 -2.26
C GLY A 949 -19.41 -46.09 -1.17
N ASP A 950 -18.35 -46.10 -0.35
CA ASP A 950 -18.21 -45.16 0.77
C ASP A 950 -17.49 -43.88 0.32
N GLN A 951 -18.27 -42.84 0.04
CA GLN A 951 -17.81 -41.51 -0.36
C GLN A 951 -16.78 -40.91 0.62
N SER A 952 -16.91 -41.14 1.93
CA SER A 952 -15.98 -40.59 2.93
C SER A 952 -14.65 -41.34 2.97
N GLN A 953 -14.64 -42.64 2.66
CA GLN A 953 -13.40 -43.40 2.49
C GLN A 953 -12.72 -43.09 1.16
N ASN A 954 -13.47 -42.91 0.08
CA ASN A 954 -12.93 -42.59 -1.24
C ASN A 954 -12.38 -41.14 -1.28
N MET A 955 -13.05 -40.20 -0.59
CA MET A 955 -12.52 -38.85 -0.38
C MET A 955 -11.25 -38.84 0.48
N ALA A 956 -11.15 -39.74 1.47
CA ALA A 956 -9.93 -39.91 2.27
C ALA A 956 -8.74 -40.41 1.42
N ASP A 957 -8.97 -41.29 0.45
CA ASP A 957 -7.94 -41.71 -0.52
C ASP A 957 -7.48 -40.55 -1.41
N ILE A 958 -8.41 -39.75 -1.93
CA ILE A 958 -8.13 -38.54 -2.73
C ILE A 958 -7.28 -37.54 -1.92
N ILE A 959 -7.67 -37.25 -0.68
CA ILE A 959 -6.91 -36.37 0.23
C ILE A 959 -5.50 -36.92 0.48
N LYS A 960 -5.35 -38.25 0.67
CA LYS A 960 -4.04 -38.88 0.83
C LYS A 960 -3.17 -38.66 -0.41
N ILE A 961 -3.68 -38.92 -1.61
CA ILE A 961 -2.96 -38.72 -2.88
C ILE A 961 -2.48 -37.27 -3.00
N PHE A 962 -3.40 -36.29 -2.91
CA PHE A 962 -3.10 -34.90 -3.27
C PHE A 962 -2.42 -34.06 -2.19
N TYR A 963 -2.74 -34.32 -0.92
CA TYR A 963 -2.35 -33.46 0.21
C TYR A 963 -1.42 -34.16 1.21
N THR A 964 -1.16 -35.46 1.07
CA THR A 964 -0.10 -36.18 1.81
C THR A 964 1.04 -36.59 0.88
N GLU A 965 0.81 -37.56 -0.01
CA GLU A 965 1.86 -38.18 -0.86
C GLU A 965 2.46 -37.13 -1.82
N PHE A 966 1.63 -36.52 -2.68
CA PHE A 966 2.08 -35.52 -3.65
C PHE A 966 2.63 -34.24 -3.01
N GLU A 967 2.07 -33.79 -1.89
CA GLU A 967 2.53 -32.57 -1.20
C GLU A 967 3.94 -32.77 -0.61
N GLY A 968 4.26 -33.97 -0.13
CA GLY A 968 5.59 -34.37 0.30
C GLY A 968 6.60 -34.34 -0.84
N GLU A 969 6.33 -35.06 -1.93
CA GLU A 969 7.19 -35.14 -3.11
C GLU A 969 7.41 -33.77 -3.78
N LYS A 970 6.35 -32.97 -3.95
CA LYS A 970 6.43 -31.58 -4.42
C LYS A 970 7.35 -30.73 -3.52
N SER A 971 7.37 -30.99 -2.21
CA SER A 971 8.27 -30.33 -1.26
C SER A 971 9.73 -30.75 -1.46
N LEU A 972 10.01 -32.04 -1.71
CA LEU A 972 11.36 -32.54 -2.01
C LEU A 972 11.88 -31.99 -3.34
N PHE A 973 11.07 -32.01 -4.39
CA PHE A 973 11.41 -31.42 -5.69
C PHE A 973 11.69 -29.91 -5.56
N GLY A 974 10.83 -29.18 -4.86
CA GLY A 974 11.01 -27.74 -4.61
C GLY A 974 12.26 -27.37 -3.81
N LYS A 975 12.80 -28.31 -3.02
CA LYS A 975 14.08 -28.17 -2.29
C LYS A 975 15.30 -28.61 -3.10
N GLU A 976 15.10 -29.06 -4.35
CA GLU A 976 16.09 -29.72 -5.21
C GLU A 976 16.70 -30.97 -4.53
N GLN A 977 15.84 -31.80 -3.91
CA GLN A 977 16.20 -33.06 -3.23
C GLN A 977 15.75 -34.32 -4.00
N THR A 978 14.84 -34.19 -4.96
CA THR A 978 14.53 -35.20 -5.98
C THR A 978 14.34 -34.49 -7.32
N GLU A 979 14.56 -35.23 -8.42
CA GLU A 979 14.29 -34.75 -9.79
C GLU A 979 13.00 -35.35 -10.38
N GLU A 980 12.42 -36.35 -9.70
CA GLU A 980 11.23 -37.12 -10.10
C GLU A 980 10.25 -37.13 -8.91
N ILE A 981 8.94 -37.17 -9.19
CA ILE A 981 7.89 -37.26 -8.16
C ILE A 981 7.28 -38.67 -8.14
N ARG A 982 7.19 -39.30 -6.96
CA ARG A 982 6.76 -40.70 -6.76
C ARG A 982 5.59 -40.81 -5.79
N ILE A 983 4.42 -41.19 -6.29
CA ILE A 983 3.15 -41.06 -5.56
C ILE A 983 2.54 -42.44 -5.33
N SER A 984 2.51 -42.90 -4.08
CA SER A 984 1.90 -44.19 -3.71
C SER A 984 0.37 -44.09 -3.73
N LEU A 985 -0.29 -44.79 -4.66
CA LEU A 985 -1.75 -44.76 -4.79
C LEU A 985 -2.42 -45.70 -3.76
N PRO A 986 -3.51 -45.29 -3.09
CA PRO A 986 -4.25 -46.18 -2.20
C PRO A 986 -4.88 -47.35 -2.96
N SER A 987 -4.74 -48.58 -2.46
CA SER A 987 -5.16 -49.79 -3.18
C SER A 987 -6.68 -49.89 -3.49
N ARG A 988 -7.53 -49.05 -2.87
CA ARG A 988 -8.94 -48.87 -3.29
C ARG A 988 -9.06 -48.06 -4.58
N PHE A 989 -8.34 -46.94 -4.67
CA PHE A 989 -8.24 -46.11 -5.87
C PHE A 989 -7.64 -46.94 -7.02
N VAL A 990 -6.56 -47.67 -6.76
CA VAL A 990 -5.99 -48.62 -7.73
C VAL A 990 -7.02 -49.67 -8.14
N ARG A 991 -7.64 -50.41 -7.21
CA ARG A 991 -8.61 -51.47 -7.58
C ARG A 991 -9.84 -50.95 -8.34
N PHE A 992 -10.18 -49.67 -8.22
CA PHE A 992 -11.24 -49.03 -9.01
C PHE A 992 -10.76 -48.61 -10.41
N TYR A 993 -9.52 -48.11 -10.53
CA TYR A 993 -8.99 -47.51 -11.77
C TYR A 993 -7.94 -48.35 -12.51
N ASP A 994 -7.49 -49.48 -11.99
CA ASP A 994 -6.52 -50.46 -12.52
C ASP A 994 -6.24 -50.34 -14.04
N LYS A 995 -7.19 -50.78 -14.86
CA LYS A 995 -7.10 -50.76 -16.34
C LYS A 995 -7.06 -49.35 -16.94
N ALA A 996 -7.66 -48.36 -16.28
CA ALA A 996 -7.63 -46.96 -16.69
C ALA A 996 -6.29 -46.28 -16.35
N LEU A 997 -5.65 -46.64 -15.23
CA LEU A 997 -4.29 -46.24 -14.88
C LEU A 997 -3.30 -46.79 -15.91
N GLU A 998 -3.28 -48.11 -16.12
CA GLU A 998 -2.40 -48.76 -17.11
C GLU A 998 -2.55 -48.15 -18.51
N ALA A 999 -3.79 -47.99 -18.97
CA ALA A 999 -4.07 -47.44 -20.30
C ALA A 999 -3.83 -45.92 -20.35
N GLY A 1000 -3.88 -45.24 -19.20
CA GLY A 1000 -3.75 -43.79 -19.05
C GLY A 1000 -2.32 -43.30 -19.16
N VAL A 1001 -1.40 -43.90 -18.40
CA VAL A 1001 0.03 -43.55 -18.48
C VAL A 1001 0.62 -43.83 -19.87
N LYS A 1002 0.17 -44.91 -20.54
CA LYS A 1002 0.55 -45.23 -21.93
C LYS A 1002 0.12 -44.17 -22.96
N ARG A 1003 -0.72 -43.19 -22.59
CA ARG A 1003 -1.09 -42.02 -23.42
C ARG A 1003 -0.35 -40.73 -23.02
N LYS A 1004 0.50 -40.76 -21.98
CA LYS A 1004 1.04 -39.58 -21.30
C LYS A 1004 2.55 -39.74 -21.04
N SER A 1005 3.35 -39.44 -22.07
CA SER A 1005 4.81 -39.46 -22.00
C SER A 1005 5.36 -38.73 -20.77
N GLY A 1006 6.35 -39.33 -20.10
CA GLY A 1006 6.95 -38.78 -18.87
C GLY A 1006 6.16 -39.07 -17.61
N ILE A 1007 5.14 -39.94 -17.67
CA ILE A 1007 4.46 -40.51 -16.51
C ILE A 1007 4.38 -42.02 -16.67
N ASP A 1008 4.82 -42.77 -15.67
CA ASP A 1008 4.82 -44.23 -15.63
C ASP A 1008 4.09 -44.73 -14.36
N TYR A 1009 3.67 -46.00 -14.37
CA TYR A 1009 2.92 -46.63 -13.27
C TYR A 1009 3.34 -48.09 -13.08
N GLU A 1010 3.83 -48.42 -11.90
CA GLU A 1010 4.33 -49.75 -11.49
C GLU A 1010 4.15 -49.94 -9.97
N ASP A 1011 3.82 -51.14 -9.51
CA ASP A 1011 3.67 -51.51 -8.09
C ASP A 1011 2.86 -50.51 -7.22
N ASP A 1012 1.65 -50.16 -7.66
CA ASP A 1012 0.75 -49.15 -7.05
C ASP A 1012 1.32 -47.71 -6.97
N VAL A 1013 2.50 -47.43 -7.56
CA VAL A 1013 3.17 -46.12 -7.55
C VAL A 1013 3.10 -45.43 -8.91
N LEU A 1014 2.76 -44.13 -8.90
CA LEU A 1014 2.84 -43.25 -10.07
C LEU A 1014 4.17 -42.47 -10.06
N PHE A 1015 4.94 -42.57 -11.15
CA PHE A 1015 6.21 -41.87 -11.35
C PHE A 1015 6.02 -40.72 -12.35
N ILE A 1016 6.51 -39.52 -12.03
CA ILE A 1016 6.36 -38.32 -12.88
C ILE A 1016 7.75 -37.73 -13.15
N SER A 1017 8.16 -37.73 -14.42
CA SER A 1017 9.49 -37.28 -14.86
C SER A 1017 9.70 -35.78 -14.68
N LYS A 1018 10.97 -35.39 -14.52
CA LYS A 1018 11.42 -34.01 -14.33
C LYS A 1018 10.80 -33.03 -15.31
N GLU A 1019 10.71 -33.41 -16.58
CA GLU A 1019 10.19 -32.60 -17.68
C GLU A 1019 8.71 -32.26 -17.46
N VAL A 1020 7.91 -33.22 -17.01
CA VAL A 1020 6.49 -33.03 -16.70
C VAL A 1020 6.33 -32.20 -15.41
N VAL A 1021 7.18 -32.42 -14.40
CA VAL A 1021 7.16 -31.61 -13.17
C VAL A 1021 7.54 -30.15 -13.46
N GLU A 1022 8.59 -29.90 -14.26
CA GLU A 1022 9.02 -28.54 -14.62
C GLU A 1022 8.00 -27.82 -15.51
N SER A 1023 7.44 -28.49 -16.52
CA SER A 1023 6.64 -27.85 -17.58
C SER A 1023 5.13 -27.85 -17.34
N GLU A 1024 4.56 -28.93 -16.81
CA GLU A 1024 3.10 -29.07 -16.63
C GLU A 1024 2.65 -28.80 -15.19
N LEU A 1025 3.43 -29.23 -14.19
CA LEU A 1025 3.07 -29.03 -12.78
C LEU A 1025 3.46 -27.64 -12.25
N PHE A 1026 4.75 -27.29 -12.31
CA PHE A 1026 5.23 -25.98 -11.84
C PHE A 1026 5.10 -24.88 -12.91
N GLY A 1027 5.23 -25.20 -14.19
CA GLY A 1027 5.24 -24.24 -15.30
C GLY A 1027 4.09 -23.22 -15.28
N PRO A 1028 2.81 -23.64 -15.18
CA PRO A 1028 1.68 -22.71 -15.14
C PRO A 1028 1.74 -21.73 -13.95
N ALA A 1029 2.10 -22.23 -12.76
CA ALA A 1029 2.23 -21.39 -11.58
C ALA A 1029 3.41 -20.40 -11.69
N LEU A 1030 4.56 -20.84 -12.19
CA LEU A 1030 5.72 -19.98 -12.41
C LEU A 1030 5.43 -18.86 -13.41
N ASN A 1031 4.80 -19.17 -14.54
CA ASN A 1031 4.44 -18.17 -15.54
C ASN A 1031 3.53 -17.09 -14.94
N GLY A 1032 2.48 -17.51 -14.21
CA GLY A 1032 1.55 -16.58 -13.56
C GLY A 1032 2.15 -15.71 -12.44
N ILE A 1033 3.15 -16.23 -11.71
CA ILE A 1033 3.95 -15.43 -10.75
C ILE A 1033 4.81 -14.40 -11.49
N ILE A 1034 5.50 -14.83 -12.55
CA ILE A 1034 6.37 -13.96 -13.34
C ILE A 1034 5.55 -12.86 -14.01
N GLU A 1035 4.48 -13.19 -14.72
CA GLU A 1035 3.60 -12.22 -15.38
C GLU A 1035 3.10 -11.14 -14.42
N CYS A 1036 2.53 -11.53 -13.28
CA CYS A 1036 2.02 -10.59 -12.28
C CYS A 1036 3.14 -9.74 -11.64
N THR A 1037 4.33 -10.29 -11.44
CA THR A 1037 5.50 -9.55 -10.96
C THR A 1037 5.94 -8.50 -12.00
N LEU A 1038 5.98 -8.88 -13.28
CA LEU A 1038 6.37 -7.98 -14.36
C LEU A 1038 5.31 -6.91 -14.65
N GLU A 1039 4.03 -7.19 -14.43
CA GLU A 1039 2.96 -6.18 -14.43
C GLU A 1039 3.09 -5.22 -13.24
N ALA A 1040 3.35 -5.72 -12.03
CA ALA A 1040 3.57 -4.88 -10.85
C ALA A 1040 4.80 -3.96 -11.00
N ILE A 1041 5.87 -4.44 -11.64
CA ILE A 1041 7.05 -3.61 -11.98
C ILE A 1041 6.68 -2.53 -13.01
N LYS A 1042 5.98 -2.88 -14.09
CA LYS A 1042 5.55 -1.90 -15.13
C LYS A 1042 4.54 -0.87 -14.62
N ALA A 1043 3.80 -1.20 -13.56
CA ALA A 1043 2.75 -0.36 -12.98
C ALA A 1043 3.24 0.49 -11.78
N ASN A 1044 4.55 0.51 -11.50
CA ASN A 1044 5.15 1.39 -10.51
C ASN A 1044 5.97 2.49 -11.20
N ASP A 1045 5.71 3.74 -10.85
CA ASP A 1045 6.42 4.91 -11.37
C ASP A 1045 7.85 5.07 -10.79
N ASN A 1046 8.21 4.24 -9.79
CA ASN A 1046 9.48 4.30 -9.08
C ASN A 1046 10.48 3.24 -9.59
N ASP A 1047 11.76 3.62 -9.69
CA ASP A 1047 12.80 2.83 -10.36
C ASP A 1047 13.38 1.67 -9.52
N LEU A 1048 12.50 0.82 -8.98
CA LEU A 1048 12.81 -0.27 -8.06
C LEU A 1048 14.01 -1.13 -8.48
N SER A 1049 14.92 -1.35 -7.55
CA SER A 1049 16.10 -2.21 -7.71
C SER A 1049 16.00 -3.56 -6.99
N THR A 1050 15.13 -3.68 -5.97
CA THR A 1050 15.16 -4.80 -5.01
C THR A 1050 13.81 -5.49 -4.83
N PHE A 1051 13.83 -6.82 -4.76
CA PHE A 1051 12.66 -7.70 -4.72
C PHE A 1051 12.81 -8.75 -3.61
N TYR A 1052 11.91 -8.72 -2.63
CA TYR A 1052 11.79 -9.77 -1.62
C TYR A 1052 10.77 -10.83 -2.07
N LEU A 1053 11.23 -12.05 -2.30
CA LEU A 1053 10.38 -13.20 -2.60
C LEU A 1053 10.12 -13.97 -1.28
N VAL A 1054 8.88 -13.94 -0.82
CA VAL A 1054 8.48 -14.42 0.52
C VAL A 1054 7.32 -15.42 0.43
N GLY A 1055 6.87 -15.92 1.58
CA GLY A 1055 5.84 -16.96 1.64
C GLY A 1055 6.41 -18.36 1.45
N GLY A 1056 5.55 -19.37 1.68
CA GLY A 1056 5.94 -20.79 1.63
C GLY A 1056 6.28 -21.30 0.24
N PHE A 1057 5.74 -20.70 -0.83
CA PHE A 1057 6.05 -21.05 -2.22
C PHE A 1057 7.15 -20.15 -2.79
N GLY A 1058 7.28 -18.90 -2.34
CA GLY A 1058 8.43 -18.04 -2.68
C GLY A 1058 9.75 -18.55 -2.10
N GLY A 1059 9.71 -19.11 -0.89
CA GLY A 1059 10.86 -19.79 -0.27
C GLY A 1059 11.28 -21.12 -0.91
N CYS A 1060 10.56 -21.60 -1.93
CA CYS A 1060 10.94 -22.79 -2.68
C CYS A 1060 12.16 -22.49 -3.56
N LYS A 1061 13.26 -23.25 -3.43
CA LYS A 1061 14.50 -23.01 -4.19
C LYS A 1061 14.24 -23.00 -5.70
N TYR A 1062 13.45 -23.96 -6.18
CA TYR A 1062 13.10 -24.09 -7.58
C TYR A 1062 12.32 -22.87 -8.10
N VAL A 1063 11.36 -22.36 -7.31
CA VAL A 1063 10.59 -21.14 -7.64
C VAL A 1063 11.49 -19.91 -7.65
N HIS A 1064 12.27 -19.71 -6.58
CA HIS A 1064 13.22 -18.60 -6.48
C HIS A 1064 14.18 -18.57 -7.67
N LYS A 1065 14.79 -19.71 -8.04
CA LYS A 1065 15.71 -19.87 -9.17
C LYS A 1065 15.08 -19.43 -10.51
N LYS A 1066 13.82 -19.81 -10.76
CA LYS A 1066 13.10 -19.51 -12.01
C LYS A 1066 12.59 -18.06 -12.06
N VAL A 1067 12.01 -17.56 -10.96
CA VAL A 1067 11.53 -16.18 -10.83
C VAL A 1067 12.70 -15.19 -10.90
N LYS A 1068 13.80 -15.45 -10.17
CA LYS A 1068 15.01 -14.63 -10.18
C LYS A 1068 15.57 -14.46 -11.59
N ALA A 1069 15.78 -15.56 -12.31
CA ALA A 1069 16.28 -15.53 -13.67
C ALA A 1069 15.37 -14.76 -14.65
N ALA A 1070 14.04 -14.79 -14.44
CA ALA A 1070 13.08 -14.04 -15.25
C ALA A 1070 13.15 -12.52 -14.99
N VAL A 1071 13.28 -12.10 -13.73
CA VAL A 1071 13.41 -10.68 -13.35
C VAL A 1071 14.77 -10.13 -13.77
N GLU A 1072 15.87 -10.80 -13.41
CA GLU A 1072 17.24 -10.38 -13.77
C GLU A 1072 17.43 -10.23 -15.28
N LYS A 1073 16.86 -11.12 -16.09
CA LYS A 1073 16.91 -11.03 -17.56
C LYS A 1073 16.33 -9.73 -18.10
N ILE A 1074 15.31 -9.16 -17.45
CA ILE A 1074 14.66 -7.92 -17.90
C ILE A 1074 15.47 -6.69 -17.48
N PHE A 1075 16.01 -6.67 -16.25
CA PHE A 1075 16.93 -5.61 -15.83
C PHE A 1075 18.21 -5.61 -16.66
N HIS A 1076 18.84 -6.77 -16.89
CA HIS A 1076 19.99 -6.89 -17.79
C HIS A 1076 19.66 -6.44 -19.23
N GLY A 1077 18.45 -6.72 -19.72
CA GLY A 1077 17.96 -6.22 -21.01
C GLY A 1077 17.78 -4.69 -21.08
N GLN A 1078 17.68 -4.02 -19.93
CA GLN A 1078 17.67 -2.55 -19.78
C GLN A 1078 19.06 -1.97 -19.48
N GLY A 1079 20.12 -2.79 -19.40
CA GLY A 1079 21.46 -2.36 -18.97
C GLY A 1079 21.57 -2.10 -17.46
N ARG A 1080 20.67 -2.65 -16.66
CA ARG A 1080 20.56 -2.45 -15.20
C ARG A 1080 20.78 -3.75 -14.44
N SER A 1081 21.10 -3.65 -13.15
CA SER A 1081 21.09 -4.77 -12.20
C SER A 1081 19.85 -4.70 -11.30
N CYS A 1082 19.49 -5.83 -10.68
CA CYS A 1082 18.47 -5.90 -9.63
C CYS A 1082 18.80 -7.02 -8.64
N ASN A 1083 18.20 -6.96 -7.46
CA ASN A 1083 18.40 -7.95 -6.40
C ASN A 1083 17.12 -8.71 -6.12
N VAL A 1084 17.09 -10.02 -6.37
CA VAL A 1084 16.01 -10.90 -5.91
C VAL A 1084 16.51 -11.68 -4.69
N ILE A 1085 15.80 -11.51 -3.58
CA ILE A 1085 16.21 -11.91 -2.23
C ILE A 1085 15.13 -12.78 -1.59
N VAL A 1086 15.52 -13.89 -0.98
CA VAL A 1086 14.67 -14.67 -0.08
C VAL A 1086 15.20 -14.47 1.34
N PRO A 1087 14.41 -13.89 2.29
CA PRO A 1087 14.87 -13.67 3.66
C PRO A 1087 14.94 -14.99 4.45
N PRO A 1088 15.54 -15.05 5.66
CA PRO A 1088 15.98 -16.32 6.26
C PRO A 1088 14.91 -17.38 6.56
N THR A 1089 13.69 -16.99 6.95
CA THR A 1089 12.55 -17.91 7.11
C THR A 1089 11.32 -17.36 6.37
N PRO A 1090 11.27 -17.45 5.03
CA PRO A 1090 10.25 -16.78 4.20
C PRO A 1090 8.84 -17.33 4.48
N GLN A 1091 8.75 -18.60 4.89
CA GLN A 1091 7.52 -19.26 5.31
C GLN A 1091 7.01 -18.84 6.69
N LEU A 1092 7.70 -17.96 7.42
CA LEU A 1092 7.25 -17.37 8.69
C LEU A 1092 7.23 -15.83 8.66
N ALA A 1093 7.69 -15.21 7.55
CA ALA A 1093 7.81 -13.76 7.38
C ALA A 1093 6.50 -13.01 7.64
N VAL A 1094 5.38 -13.54 7.16
CA VAL A 1094 4.03 -13.01 7.37
C VAL A 1094 3.65 -12.97 8.85
N ALA A 1095 3.77 -14.10 9.55
CA ALA A 1095 3.41 -14.19 10.98
C ALA A 1095 4.32 -13.31 11.86
N GLN A 1096 5.63 -13.42 11.70
CA GLN A 1096 6.59 -12.66 12.52
C GLN A 1096 6.52 -11.17 12.21
N GLY A 1097 6.38 -10.83 10.93
CA GLY A 1097 6.20 -9.47 10.44
C GLY A 1097 4.92 -8.80 10.93
N ALA A 1098 3.82 -9.54 11.09
CA ALA A 1098 2.58 -9.02 11.64
C ALA A 1098 2.72 -8.63 13.13
N VAL A 1099 3.58 -9.32 13.89
CA VAL A 1099 3.97 -8.93 15.26
C VAL A 1099 4.84 -7.68 15.26
N MET A 1100 5.84 -7.60 14.36
CA MET A 1100 6.69 -6.42 14.17
C MET A 1100 5.86 -5.17 13.77
N TRP A 1101 4.88 -5.35 12.89
CA TRP A 1101 3.93 -4.32 12.48
C TRP A 1101 3.04 -3.85 13.64
N ARG A 1102 2.40 -4.75 14.40
CA ARG A 1102 1.55 -4.32 15.53
C ARG A 1102 2.33 -3.67 16.67
N LYS A 1103 3.62 -3.97 16.81
CA LYS A 1103 4.55 -3.27 17.72
C LYS A 1103 4.77 -1.82 17.28
N ASN A 1104 5.02 -1.59 15.99
CA ASN A 1104 5.35 -0.29 15.40
C ASN A 1104 4.40 0.10 14.23
N PRO A 1105 3.06 0.22 14.42
CA PRO A 1105 2.12 0.34 13.31
C PRO A 1105 2.19 1.70 12.61
N GLU A 1106 2.71 2.72 13.29
CA GLU A 1106 2.96 4.06 12.75
C GLU A 1106 4.17 4.11 11.79
N LYS A 1107 4.98 3.02 11.71
CA LYS A 1107 6.05 2.90 10.70
C LYS A 1107 5.47 2.87 9.27
N ILE A 1108 4.21 2.48 9.05
CA ILE A 1108 3.55 2.74 7.77
C ILE A 1108 2.95 4.16 7.81
N LYS A 1109 3.59 5.09 7.10
CA LYS A 1109 3.17 6.50 7.00
C LYS A 1109 1.99 6.70 6.05
N ALA A 1110 1.92 5.94 4.95
CA ALA A 1110 0.88 6.12 3.95
C ALA A 1110 0.59 4.88 3.09
N ARG A 1111 -0.63 4.82 2.54
CA ARG A 1111 -1.10 3.80 1.57
C ARG A 1111 -1.97 4.45 0.49
N ARG A 1112 -2.05 3.80 -0.67
CA ARG A 1112 -3.03 4.10 -1.72
C ARG A 1112 -4.33 3.33 -1.51
N SER A 1113 -5.48 3.98 -1.73
CA SER A 1113 -6.78 3.32 -1.62
C SER A 1113 -7.01 2.27 -2.72
N ASP A 1114 -7.68 1.16 -2.44
CA ASP A 1114 -8.04 0.13 -3.42
C ASP A 1114 -9.36 0.42 -4.17
N ALA A 1115 -10.23 1.23 -3.58
CA ALA A 1115 -11.52 1.65 -4.10
C ALA A 1115 -11.82 3.13 -3.80
N THR A 1116 -12.88 3.67 -4.42
CA THR A 1116 -13.46 4.96 -4.05
C THR A 1116 -14.47 4.75 -2.93
N TYR A 1117 -14.46 5.60 -1.90
CA TYR A 1117 -15.28 5.50 -0.70
C TYR A 1117 -16.03 6.81 -0.43
N GLY A 1118 -17.26 6.70 0.09
CA GLY A 1118 -18.09 7.87 0.39
C GLY A 1118 -19.42 7.54 1.06
N ILE A 1119 -20.32 8.52 1.09
CA ILE A 1119 -21.68 8.41 1.64
C ILE A 1119 -22.71 8.93 0.64
N GLY A 1120 -23.96 8.49 0.78
CA GLY A 1120 -25.09 9.10 0.08
C GLY A 1120 -25.53 10.40 0.78
N VAL A 1121 -25.77 11.48 0.02
CA VAL A 1121 -26.27 12.77 0.52
C VAL A 1121 -27.36 13.34 -0.38
N SER A 1122 -28.07 14.36 0.11
CA SER A 1122 -28.95 15.20 -0.70
C SER A 1122 -28.53 16.67 -0.58
N LEU A 1123 -28.31 17.34 -1.72
CA LEU A 1123 -27.87 18.74 -1.79
C LEU A 1123 -28.99 19.63 -2.38
N PRO A 1124 -28.92 20.97 -2.28
CA PRO A 1124 -29.74 21.85 -3.10
C PRO A 1124 -29.58 21.52 -4.59
N PHE A 1125 -30.67 21.60 -5.36
CA PHE A 1125 -30.65 21.32 -6.79
C PHE A 1125 -29.93 22.45 -7.55
N LYS A 1126 -29.42 22.10 -8.74
CA LYS A 1126 -28.72 23.02 -9.65
C LYS A 1126 -28.99 22.56 -11.07
N ASP A 1127 -29.69 23.36 -11.87
CA ASP A 1127 -30.14 22.94 -13.21
C ASP A 1127 -29.00 22.86 -14.26
N ASP A 1128 -27.79 23.33 -13.92
CA ASP A 1128 -26.58 23.25 -14.73
C ASP A 1128 -25.62 22.10 -14.35
N GLU A 1129 -25.63 21.68 -13.08
CA GLU A 1129 -24.75 20.61 -12.57
C GLU A 1129 -25.45 19.26 -12.39
N HIS A 1130 -26.68 19.27 -11.85
CA HIS A 1130 -27.42 18.09 -11.42
C HIS A 1130 -28.36 17.55 -12.50
N ASP A 1131 -28.67 16.26 -12.42
CA ASP A 1131 -29.53 15.54 -13.36
C ASP A 1131 -30.97 15.57 -12.84
N GLU A 1132 -31.90 16.07 -13.67
CA GLU A 1132 -33.29 16.31 -13.29
C GLU A 1132 -34.03 15.03 -12.85
N HIS A 1133 -33.54 13.84 -13.25
CA HIS A 1133 -34.05 12.56 -12.74
C HIS A 1133 -34.01 12.44 -11.21
N TYR A 1134 -33.06 13.12 -10.54
CA TYR A 1134 -32.88 13.07 -9.09
C TYR A 1134 -33.43 14.32 -8.37
N LYS A 1135 -34.19 15.18 -9.07
CA LYS A 1135 -34.78 16.41 -8.55
C LYS A 1135 -36.03 16.11 -7.72
N PHE A 1136 -36.10 16.64 -6.51
CA PHE A 1136 -37.31 16.63 -5.67
C PHE A 1136 -37.49 17.99 -4.99
N TYR A 1137 -38.73 18.32 -4.60
CA TYR A 1137 -39.00 19.53 -3.83
C TYR A 1137 -39.02 19.21 -2.32
N ASN A 1138 -38.43 20.07 -1.49
CA ASN A 1138 -38.52 19.98 -0.04
C ASN A 1138 -39.41 21.11 0.49
N GLU A 1139 -40.61 20.76 0.93
CA GLU A 1139 -41.64 21.72 1.37
C GLU A 1139 -41.23 22.56 2.59
N GLU A 1140 -40.40 22.01 3.48
CA GLU A 1140 -39.96 22.69 4.71
C GLU A 1140 -38.82 23.70 4.45
N GLN A 1141 -37.98 23.43 3.45
CA GLN A 1141 -36.86 24.27 3.05
C GLN A 1141 -37.23 25.20 1.86
N GLU A 1142 -38.46 25.09 1.35
CA GLU A 1142 -39.02 25.78 0.17
C GLU A 1142 -38.20 25.65 -1.14
N GLU A 1143 -37.22 24.73 -1.19
CA GLU A 1143 -36.26 24.59 -2.30
C GLU A 1143 -36.33 23.23 -3.03
N TYR A 1144 -35.88 23.22 -4.29
CA TYR A 1144 -35.55 21.97 -4.98
C TYR A 1144 -34.23 21.40 -4.47
N ARG A 1145 -34.17 20.08 -4.28
CA ARG A 1145 -33.01 19.32 -3.85
C ARG A 1145 -32.73 18.15 -4.80
N CYS A 1146 -31.48 17.69 -4.81
CA CYS A 1146 -31.02 16.55 -5.58
C CYS A 1146 -30.78 15.36 -4.63
N THR A 1147 -31.38 14.19 -4.92
CA THR A 1147 -31.18 12.96 -4.13
C THR A 1147 -30.02 12.12 -4.65
N ASP A 1148 -29.64 11.09 -3.88
CA ASP A 1148 -28.71 10.02 -4.30
C ASP A 1148 -27.33 10.51 -4.75
N ILE A 1149 -26.86 11.67 -4.29
CA ILE A 1149 -25.51 12.16 -4.60
C ILE A 1149 -24.48 11.34 -3.81
N PHE A 1150 -23.45 10.84 -4.50
CA PHE A 1150 -22.33 10.16 -3.88
C PHE A 1150 -21.28 11.19 -3.43
N SER A 1151 -21.29 11.51 -2.13
CA SER A 1151 -20.30 12.40 -1.51
C SER A 1151 -19.02 11.62 -1.20
N VAL A 1152 -17.96 11.91 -1.93
CA VAL A 1152 -16.71 11.14 -1.89
C VAL A 1152 -15.83 11.57 -0.72
N PHE A 1153 -15.39 10.61 0.08
CA PHE A 1153 -14.37 10.80 1.11
C PHE A 1153 -12.96 10.55 0.56
N LEU A 1154 -12.79 9.46 -0.20
CA LEU A 1154 -11.51 9.01 -0.71
C LEU A 1154 -11.68 8.38 -2.09
N GLU A 1155 -10.74 8.61 -3.00
CA GLU A 1155 -10.76 7.97 -4.33
C GLU A 1155 -9.79 6.80 -4.45
N LYS A 1156 -10.12 5.88 -5.36
CA LYS A 1156 -9.24 4.77 -5.71
C LYS A 1156 -7.84 5.26 -6.10
N GLY A 1157 -6.85 4.68 -5.45
CA GLY A 1157 -5.42 4.97 -5.55
C GLY A 1157 -4.94 6.23 -4.83
N GLU A 1158 -5.86 7.04 -4.30
CA GLU A 1158 -5.52 8.26 -3.59
C GLU A 1158 -4.72 7.92 -2.34
N LEU A 1159 -3.60 8.64 -2.14
CA LEU A 1159 -2.72 8.42 -1.00
C LEU A 1159 -3.37 9.01 0.27
N VAL A 1160 -3.40 8.20 1.33
CA VAL A 1160 -3.80 8.62 2.69
C VAL A 1160 -2.61 8.48 3.62
N GLN A 1161 -2.35 9.55 4.37
CA GLN A 1161 -1.34 9.59 5.42
C GLN A 1161 -1.98 9.16 6.75
N THR A 1162 -1.25 8.40 7.59
CA THR A 1162 -1.82 7.79 8.80
C THR A 1162 -2.13 8.80 9.92
N ASP A 1163 -1.56 10.00 9.85
CA ASP A 1163 -1.85 11.15 10.70
C ASP A 1163 -3.11 11.94 10.29
N GLN A 1164 -3.84 11.52 9.25
CA GLN A 1164 -5.05 12.19 8.75
C GLN A 1164 -6.32 11.37 8.98
N VAL A 1165 -7.46 12.08 9.03
CA VAL A 1165 -8.81 11.53 8.90
C VAL A 1165 -9.63 12.42 7.96
N ILE A 1166 -10.71 11.90 7.38
CA ILE A 1166 -11.50 12.63 6.37
C ILE A 1166 -12.91 12.88 6.91
N THR A 1167 -13.38 14.12 6.90
CA THR A 1167 -14.62 14.55 7.58
C THR A 1167 -15.52 15.43 6.72
N ILE A 1168 -16.83 15.24 6.84
CA ILE A 1168 -17.88 16.14 6.32
C ILE A 1168 -18.89 16.45 7.43
N SER A 1169 -19.53 17.61 7.38
CA SER A 1169 -20.63 17.98 8.28
C SER A 1169 -21.95 17.97 7.52
N LEU A 1170 -22.97 17.33 8.07
CA LEU A 1170 -24.35 17.32 7.55
C LEU A 1170 -25.30 18.01 8.55
N THR A 1171 -26.52 18.27 8.10
CA THR A 1171 -27.67 18.68 8.92
C THR A 1171 -28.86 17.77 8.59
N PRO A 1172 -29.85 17.63 9.49
CA PRO A 1172 -31.08 16.89 9.18
C PRO A 1172 -31.83 17.47 7.97
N LEU A 1173 -32.64 16.65 7.31
CA LEU A 1173 -33.47 17.05 6.19
C LEU A 1173 -34.72 17.82 6.67
N HIS A 1174 -35.19 17.51 7.88
CA HIS A 1174 -36.35 18.10 8.53
C HIS A 1174 -36.07 18.54 9.97
N GLN A 1175 -36.71 19.61 10.43
CA GLN A 1175 -36.63 20.08 11.82
C GLN A 1175 -37.11 19.01 12.81
N SER A 1176 -38.00 18.12 12.39
CA SER A 1176 -38.53 16.99 13.14
C SER A 1176 -37.70 15.70 13.07
N ASP A 1177 -36.61 15.63 12.30
CA ASP A 1177 -35.74 14.44 12.26
C ASP A 1177 -35.06 14.23 13.63
N GLU A 1178 -35.47 13.24 14.42
CA GLU A 1178 -34.79 12.89 15.68
C GLU A 1178 -33.65 11.85 15.51
N GLN A 1179 -33.45 11.32 14.30
CA GLN A 1179 -32.40 10.34 13.99
C GLN A 1179 -31.90 10.51 12.55
N ILE A 1180 -30.58 10.47 12.34
CA ILE A 1180 -29.96 10.45 11.00
C ILE A 1180 -29.41 9.05 10.71
N THR A 1181 -29.66 8.60 9.48
CA THR A 1181 -29.13 7.34 8.93
C THR A 1181 -28.19 7.64 7.77
N ILE A 1182 -26.89 7.39 7.93
CA ILE A 1182 -25.86 7.57 6.91
C ILE A 1182 -25.49 6.21 6.31
N GLY A 1183 -25.77 6.00 5.02
CA GLY A 1183 -25.23 4.86 4.27
C GLY A 1183 -23.78 5.11 3.85
N ILE A 1184 -22.91 4.13 4.09
CA ILE A 1184 -21.50 4.15 3.66
C ILE A 1184 -21.36 3.24 2.44
N TYR A 1185 -20.69 3.71 1.40
CA TYR A 1185 -20.57 3.02 0.12
C TYR A 1185 -19.13 3.00 -0.41
N SER A 1186 -18.81 1.99 -1.22
CA SER A 1186 -17.58 1.92 -2.02
C SER A 1186 -17.85 1.61 -3.49
N THR A 1187 -16.90 1.90 -4.36
CA THR A 1187 -16.94 1.50 -5.78
C THR A 1187 -15.52 1.38 -6.35
N PRO A 1188 -15.20 0.36 -7.18
CA PRO A 1188 -13.89 0.22 -7.81
C PRO A 1188 -13.65 1.24 -8.93
N ASN A 1189 -14.67 2.04 -9.25
CA ASN A 1189 -14.67 3.06 -10.30
C ASN A 1189 -14.32 4.44 -9.75
N LEU A 1190 -13.91 5.34 -10.64
CA LEU A 1190 -13.69 6.76 -10.36
C LEU A 1190 -14.76 7.57 -11.12
N GLY A 1191 -15.09 8.75 -10.61
CA GLY A 1191 -16.04 9.67 -11.27
C GLY A 1191 -17.53 9.28 -11.15
N VAL A 1192 -17.86 8.35 -10.24
CA VAL A 1192 -19.24 8.07 -9.85
C VAL A 1192 -19.78 9.27 -9.08
N ARG A 1193 -20.87 9.90 -9.56
CA ARG A 1193 -21.48 11.09 -8.94
C ARG A 1193 -22.78 10.82 -8.17
N TYR A 1194 -23.47 9.72 -8.50
CA TYR A 1194 -24.71 9.29 -7.85
C TYR A 1194 -24.56 7.87 -7.30
N THR A 1195 -25.32 7.51 -6.26
CA THR A 1195 -25.38 6.18 -5.63
C THR A 1195 -26.29 5.18 -6.35
N LYS A 1196 -27.13 5.69 -7.27
CA LYS A 1196 -27.91 4.90 -8.23
C LYS A 1196 -27.72 5.47 -9.65
N ASN A 1197 -28.14 4.72 -10.66
CA ASN A 1197 -28.33 5.23 -12.03
C ASN A 1197 -29.81 5.57 -12.27
N THR A 1198 -30.12 6.07 -13.47
CA THR A 1198 -31.47 6.45 -13.92
C THR A 1198 -32.45 5.27 -14.07
N ASP A 1199 -31.96 4.02 -14.01
CA ASP A 1199 -32.79 2.81 -13.97
C ASP A 1199 -33.08 2.36 -12.51
N GLY A 1200 -32.63 3.14 -11.52
CA GLY A 1200 -32.70 2.80 -10.09
C GLY A 1200 -31.68 1.76 -9.60
N LYS A 1201 -30.77 1.28 -10.46
CA LYS A 1201 -29.72 0.30 -10.08
C LYS A 1201 -28.61 0.99 -9.31
N SER A 1202 -28.06 0.33 -8.29
CA SER A 1202 -26.94 0.90 -7.52
C SER A 1202 -25.63 0.90 -8.32
N THR A 1203 -24.98 2.06 -8.37
CA THR A 1203 -23.66 2.33 -9.02
C THR A 1203 -22.48 2.10 -8.06
N VAL A 1204 -22.81 1.94 -6.78
CA VAL A 1204 -21.89 1.76 -5.65
C VAL A 1204 -22.34 0.54 -4.84
N ILE A 1205 -21.44 -0.06 -4.08
CA ILE A 1205 -21.73 -1.15 -3.16
C ILE A 1205 -21.90 -0.53 -1.77
N LYS A 1206 -23.01 -0.82 -1.08
CA LYS A 1206 -23.14 -0.44 0.34
C LYS A 1206 -22.24 -1.33 1.19
N ILE A 1207 -21.48 -0.71 2.09
CA ILE A 1207 -20.43 -1.36 2.90
C ILE A 1207 -20.55 -1.08 4.41
N GLY A 1208 -21.56 -0.33 4.82
CA GLY A 1208 -21.76 0.02 6.21
C GLY A 1208 -22.88 1.03 6.38
N GLN A 1209 -23.18 1.33 7.63
CA GLN A 1209 -24.22 2.27 8.01
C GLN A 1209 -23.89 2.86 9.38
N LEU A 1210 -24.11 4.15 9.54
CA LEU A 1210 -24.15 4.82 10.84
C LEU A 1210 -25.59 5.26 11.07
N VAL A 1211 -26.12 4.96 12.26
CA VAL A 1211 -27.41 5.47 12.73
C VAL A 1211 -27.10 6.26 14.00
N ILE A 1212 -27.48 7.53 14.02
CA ILE A 1212 -27.21 8.44 15.13
C ILE A 1212 -28.49 9.17 15.54
N ASP A 1213 -28.82 9.08 16.82
CA ASP A 1213 -29.90 9.86 17.41
C ASP A 1213 -29.45 11.31 17.55
N ILE A 1214 -30.29 12.24 17.11
CA ILE A 1214 -30.02 13.69 17.07
C ILE A 1214 -31.16 14.48 17.73
N PRO A 1215 -31.51 14.18 19.00
CA PRO A 1215 -32.68 14.75 19.66
C PRO A 1215 -32.66 16.28 19.64
N ASN A 1216 -33.85 16.89 19.61
CA ASN A 1216 -34.03 18.34 19.49
C ASN A 1216 -34.73 18.95 20.73
N PRO A 1217 -34.18 18.82 21.95
CA PRO A 1217 -34.88 19.14 23.20
C PRO A 1217 -35.19 20.63 23.39
N ASP A 1218 -34.45 21.51 22.71
CA ASP A 1218 -34.53 22.97 22.84
C ASP A 1218 -35.03 23.66 21.54
N ASP A 1219 -35.62 22.90 20.61
CA ASP A 1219 -36.05 23.32 19.26
C ASP A 1219 -35.00 24.14 18.48
N VAL A 1220 -33.77 23.63 18.48
CA VAL A 1220 -32.61 24.27 17.83
C VAL A 1220 -32.82 24.30 16.31
N PRO A 1221 -32.54 25.41 15.60
CA PRO A 1221 -32.72 25.49 14.15
C PRO A 1221 -32.00 24.40 13.35
N ARG A 1222 -32.68 23.82 12.36
CA ARG A 1222 -32.21 22.71 11.49
C ARG A 1222 -30.79 22.90 10.95
N ASN A 1223 -30.43 24.13 10.59
CA ASN A 1223 -29.13 24.52 10.04
C ASN A 1223 -27.99 24.51 11.08
N GLU A 1224 -28.29 24.61 12.38
CA GLU A 1224 -27.31 24.54 13.48
C GLU A 1224 -27.12 23.10 14.01
N ARG A 1225 -28.08 22.20 13.73
CA ARG A 1225 -28.11 20.79 14.16
C ARG A 1225 -27.13 19.90 13.38
N HIS A 1226 -25.85 20.26 13.46
CA HIS A 1226 -24.77 19.59 12.73
C HIS A 1226 -24.41 18.20 13.26
N VAL A 1227 -24.25 17.25 12.34
CA VAL A 1227 -23.57 15.97 12.56
C VAL A 1227 -22.27 15.94 11.76
N ASP A 1228 -21.15 15.69 12.44
CA ASP A 1228 -19.85 15.47 11.82
C ASP A 1228 -19.65 13.97 11.53
N ILE A 1229 -19.48 13.60 10.26
CA ILE A 1229 -19.15 12.23 9.83
C ILE A 1229 -17.68 12.18 9.45
N THR A 1230 -16.89 11.37 10.18
CA THR A 1230 -15.46 11.16 9.94
C THR A 1230 -15.20 9.71 9.53
N MET A 1231 -14.34 9.50 8.55
CA MET A 1231 -13.76 8.20 8.21
C MET A 1231 -12.23 8.21 8.39
N ASP A 1232 -11.71 7.10 8.92
CA ASP A 1232 -10.29 6.83 9.07
C ASP A 1232 -9.87 5.67 8.14
N PHE A 1233 -8.94 5.97 7.23
CA PHE A 1233 -8.35 5.03 6.27
C PHE A 1233 -6.86 4.74 6.57
N SER A 1234 -6.35 5.16 7.74
CA SER A 1234 -4.98 4.86 8.18
C SER A 1234 -4.77 3.39 8.57
N GLY A 1235 -5.86 2.67 8.81
CA GLY A 1235 -5.86 1.25 9.18
C GLY A 1235 -5.92 0.33 7.96
N THR A 1236 -5.84 -0.96 8.24
CA THR A 1236 -6.15 -2.06 7.30
C THR A 1236 -7.66 -2.28 7.12
N GLU A 1237 -8.46 -1.71 8.03
CA GLU A 1237 -9.92 -1.64 8.01
C GLU A 1237 -10.36 -0.17 8.14
N ILE A 1238 -11.51 0.15 7.55
CA ILE A 1238 -12.07 1.50 7.54
C ILE A 1238 -12.95 1.67 8.78
N GLN A 1239 -12.59 2.64 9.63
CA GLN A 1239 -13.40 3.04 10.78
C GLN A 1239 -14.19 4.29 10.40
N ALA A 1240 -15.50 4.28 10.63
CA ALA A 1240 -16.38 5.41 10.39
C ALA A 1240 -17.09 5.81 11.68
N LYS A 1241 -17.30 7.10 11.88
CA LYS A 1241 -17.99 7.64 13.05
C LYS A 1241 -18.87 8.83 12.66
N ALA A 1242 -19.99 8.99 13.36
CA ALA A 1242 -20.83 10.17 13.29
C ALA A 1242 -20.92 10.78 14.70
N LYS A 1243 -20.85 12.11 14.80
CA LYS A 1243 -20.94 12.85 16.06
C LYS A 1243 -21.92 14.01 15.94
N TYR A 1244 -22.91 14.06 16.82
CA TYR A 1244 -23.83 15.20 16.90
C TYR A 1244 -23.19 16.33 17.71
N ARG A 1245 -23.16 17.56 17.18
CA ARG A 1245 -22.46 18.67 17.85
C ARG A 1245 -23.13 19.15 19.13
N ILE A 1246 -24.45 19.00 19.23
CA ILE A 1246 -25.26 19.57 20.33
C ILE A 1246 -25.16 18.70 21.59
N THR A 1247 -25.49 17.40 21.52
CA THR A 1247 -25.31 16.50 22.68
C THR A 1247 -23.85 16.08 22.88
N GLY A 1248 -23.03 16.16 21.82
CA GLY A 1248 -21.66 15.67 21.80
C GLY A 1248 -21.53 14.14 21.66
N GLU A 1249 -22.65 13.43 21.52
CA GLU A 1249 -22.71 11.97 21.36
C GLU A 1249 -22.11 11.53 20.03
N GLU A 1250 -21.44 10.36 20.06
CA GLU A 1250 -20.67 9.84 18.94
C GLU A 1250 -20.93 8.34 18.78
N VAL A 1251 -21.46 7.95 17.63
CA VAL A 1251 -21.56 6.54 17.21
C VAL A 1251 -20.37 6.17 16.33
N LYS A 1252 -19.89 4.93 16.48
CA LYS A 1252 -18.76 4.38 15.72
C LYS A 1252 -19.15 3.06 15.08
N THR A 1253 -18.58 2.77 13.93
CA THR A 1253 -18.61 1.45 13.31
C THR A 1253 -17.27 1.14 12.63
N VAL A 1254 -16.84 -0.12 12.69
CA VAL A 1254 -16.00 -0.67 11.62
C VAL A 1254 -16.98 -1.08 10.53
N CYS A 1255 -16.79 -0.61 9.30
CA CYS A 1255 -17.73 -0.86 8.22
C CYS A 1255 -18.10 -2.37 8.12
N ASP A 1256 -19.39 -2.73 8.26
CA ASP A 1256 -19.86 -4.10 8.11
C ASP A 1256 -20.15 -4.38 6.62
N PHE A 1257 -19.20 -5.07 6.00
CA PHE A 1257 -19.30 -5.49 4.61
C PHE A 1257 -20.12 -6.79 4.43
N LEU A 1258 -20.35 -7.58 5.50
CA LEU A 1258 -21.04 -8.87 5.45
C LEU A 1258 -22.56 -8.78 5.62
N SER A 1259 -23.09 -7.67 6.11
CA SER A 1259 -24.54 -7.42 6.16
C SER A 1259 -25.12 -7.27 4.75
N ALA A 1260 -25.39 -8.39 4.09
CA ALA A 1260 -26.00 -8.43 2.78
C ALA A 1260 -27.44 -7.90 2.82
N GLN A 1261 -27.65 -6.66 2.38
CA GLN A 1261 -28.93 -6.33 1.75
C GLN A 1261 -28.97 -7.11 0.43
N LYS A 1262 -29.92 -8.05 0.32
CA LYS A 1262 -30.22 -8.72 -0.95
C LYS A 1262 -30.63 -7.65 -1.97
N ILE A 1263 -30.08 -7.77 -3.17
CA ILE A 1263 -30.49 -7.02 -4.37
C ILE A 1263 -31.81 -7.64 -4.86
#